data_AF-A0A6A0HYH3-F1
#
_entry.id   AF-A0A6A0HYH3-F1
#
_cell.length_a   1.000
_cell.length_b   1.000
_cell.length_c   1.000
_cell.angle_alpha   90.00
_cell.angle_beta   90.00
_cell.angle_gamma   90.00
#
_symmetry.space_group_name_H-M   'P 1'
#
loop_
_entity.id
_entity.type
_entity.pdbx_description
1 polymer ?
#
loop_
_entity_poly.entity_id
_entity_poly.type
_entity_poly.pdbx_seq_one_letter_code
_entity_poly.pdbx_strand_id
1 'polypeptide(L)'
;MEGVAVPANNSITPVDEKRRDLARLVRAWSVTDFRRQFEDAGIYHAYVLFENGEFLLSHPKILAPLQAFFELSQDFSQHEGVFIGREEGIATLFFAFVHDTRRGLAQGGLRFWRYESLADVLVDGLRLAQGMTRKNALAGLWWGGGKGIIPLPPNLNMPDELPPGPERRRLFEAYGRFVASLGGIYYTAEDVGTKTADMDALLSQNRFTTCISEKLGGSGNPSPFTAQGVLRGLQAAWHFLTGSDDLKGVRVAVQGAGNVGRPLIELLNDLGARVWIADVNEQAIQALKAKQPRLQVVGPDEIFDLEADILAPCARGGVINAQTIPRLKVKLVCGAANNILLEERYDPERLWRRGISFVPDYVCNRMGITNCCDEWHGYLQDDIRVAAERVYPDTLRVLRHAHNLFIPPTQAANELADVAASELHPILGHRGRRIIDHLIASNWADSTSSRQAGSTSSPQVGSAGSPQAGSTELAEASRQIMRTLFDPPIDEPVLCVTWEKQNRFRGEEKAIAAAPVSAISSPNLSSFMSPLLLDVRARALEMLTEKRPRRVLGSDHGGLALQLAIERSLPYEREEVGRADFIAKCRDYYNRNDAAIREQLQQLGIGFDPPAWLDPMAESGKRSGERLFYRLKDAGLLVREKRWAYHCPRCETVLVSSDVGRSKLKIDHHYSIRFRTKAGAVETKTHFPELVLGAVAVAVKASGTFGKFAGQQAKHPVNGNDVPIIAVDELAADAVFLVPAHNRSDDQIARDAGIRERVVVFDEKGAVSIAGYTELSLEEARRKVLGHIGADATQIAGHEAIDAHRCQRCEAVVYQRYSEQFFVNVENGAGHLRRAIETGAVQFSHTRWRERVLAHLENLEPWCISRQQWWGNEIPGHPGEVFSTWFSLAAWALQGAGWPAQPAPAPIDEVFVDPELLLRWIAPSQIVALLITGRPAFQHIIVHGRLQISERALQTRAEVSPEAHDEERFLFRAVRRPMRHSLGNVVQPSTLIRRFGADALRLGYLLCVENGFQEAATAAESKLKRGRKSVHLLTAKLAGLFSMLREPWHVGEARPADKFIIAQATAAAGEARRAYEEHRYTDAAVILIEMIEAFGRYVNLISARRQAGHNLGAVTAATAAVMTRMQSAFSPICPFVFEKIGKWIVAQCANAGTEPLVEPWMDELLKQASVLRQRESIDFMQTPLAKLPERERAEILHLTKSFLT
;
A
#
# COMPACT_ATOMS: atom_id res chain seq x y z
N MET A 1 -21.99 37.97 7.67
CA MET A 1 -23.26 38.26 6.98
C MET A 1 -23.48 37.17 5.96
N GLU A 2 -24.76 36.81 5.83
CA GLU A 2 -25.42 35.94 4.85
C GLU A 2 -25.13 34.44 4.91
N GLY A 3 -26.22 33.71 5.21
CA GLY A 3 -26.24 32.31 5.54
C GLY A 3 -26.20 31.41 4.32
N VAL A 4 -25.40 30.36 4.44
CA VAL A 4 -25.54 29.17 3.61
C VAL A 4 -26.54 28.26 4.32
N ALA A 5 -27.73 28.16 3.74
CA ALA A 5 -28.76 27.23 4.18
C ALA A 5 -28.18 25.80 4.16
N VAL A 6 -28.20 25.13 5.31
CA VAL A 6 -27.99 23.69 5.40
C VAL A 6 -29.10 23.00 4.62
N PRO A 7 -28.82 22.10 3.67
CA PRO A 7 -29.86 21.34 3.02
C PRO A 7 -30.49 20.41 4.06
N ALA A 8 -31.71 20.74 4.51
CA ALA A 8 -32.57 19.81 5.19
C ALA A 8 -33.09 18.80 4.16
N ASN A 9 -32.36 17.70 3.97
CA ASN A 9 -32.90 16.46 3.39
C ASN A 9 -31.90 15.30 3.59
N ASN A 10 -31.86 14.78 4.81
CA ASN A 10 -31.58 13.36 5.03
C ASN A 10 -32.93 12.73 5.36
N SER A 11 -33.57 12.11 4.36
CA SER A 11 -34.68 11.20 4.64
C SER A 11 -34.12 10.02 5.42
N ILE A 12 -34.26 10.05 6.75
CA ILE A 12 -33.95 8.93 7.63
C ILE A 12 -34.84 7.76 7.20
N THR A 13 -34.24 6.65 6.79
CA THR A 13 -35.02 5.46 6.47
C THR A 13 -35.61 4.87 7.76
N PRO A 14 -36.79 4.22 7.73
CA PRO A 14 -37.38 3.58 8.93
C PRO A 14 -36.45 2.56 9.61
N VAL A 15 -35.49 2.00 8.87
CA VAL A 15 -34.47 1.07 9.35
C VAL A 15 -33.44 1.78 10.24
N ASP A 16 -33.05 3.02 9.91
CA ASP A 16 -32.10 3.80 10.69
C ASP A 16 -32.69 4.31 12.01
N GLU A 17 -33.99 4.61 12.03
CA GLU A 17 -34.69 5.02 13.25
C GLU A 17 -34.82 3.85 14.24
N LYS A 18 -35.22 2.67 13.75
CA LYS A 18 -35.28 1.44 14.55
C LYS A 18 -33.92 1.03 15.12
N ARG A 19 -32.83 1.17 14.35
CA ARG A 19 -31.45 0.93 14.83
C ARG A 19 -31.05 1.92 15.92
N ARG A 20 -31.38 3.20 15.77
CA ARG A 20 -31.12 4.22 16.80
C ARG A 20 -31.89 3.96 18.08
N ASP A 21 -33.14 3.51 17.99
CA ASP A 21 -33.94 3.15 19.16
C ASP A 21 -33.38 1.94 19.90
N LEU A 22 -32.93 0.91 19.18
CA LEU A 22 -32.23 -0.23 19.78
C LEU A 22 -30.92 0.20 20.47
N ALA A 23 -30.12 1.08 19.87
CA ALA A 23 -28.89 1.59 20.48
C ALA A 23 -29.16 2.49 21.70
N ARG A 24 -30.31 3.19 21.76
CA ARG A 24 -30.73 3.97 22.94
C ARG A 24 -31.01 3.06 24.14
N LEU A 25 -31.52 1.84 23.93
CA LEU A 25 -31.74 0.88 25.02
C LEU A 25 -30.44 0.53 25.75
N VAL A 26 -29.34 0.31 25.01
CA VAL A 26 -28.03 0.00 25.60
C VAL A 26 -27.52 1.12 26.51
N ARG A 27 -27.82 2.38 26.18
CA ARG A 27 -27.49 3.55 27.02
C ARG A 27 -28.38 3.68 28.25
N ALA A 28 -29.60 3.17 28.18
CA ALA A 28 -30.55 3.20 29.29
C ALA A 28 -30.38 2.01 30.26
N TRP A 29 -29.82 0.89 29.79
CA TRP A 29 -29.62 -0.29 30.62
C TRP A 29 -28.45 -0.15 31.58
N SER A 30 -28.68 -0.50 32.84
CA SER A 30 -27.61 -0.86 33.76
C SER A 30 -27.07 -2.27 33.44
N VAL A 31 -25.89 -2.61 33.96
CA VAL A 31 -25.34 -3.97 33.85
C VAL A 31 -26.29 -4.99 34.50
N THR A 32 -26.99 -4.61 35.57
CA THR A 32 -27.97 -5.46 36.26
C THR A 32 -29.18 -5.76 35.41
N ASP A 33 -29.71 -4.76 34.70
CA ASP A 33 -30.87 -4.93 33.82
C ASP A 33 -30.55 -5.89 32.69
N PHE A 34 -29.35 -5.76 32.12
CA PHE A 34 -28.87 -6.65 31.07
C PHE A 34 -28.56 -8.06 31.59
N ARG A 35 -27.97 -8.17 32.79
CA ARG A 35 -27.78 -9.46 33.47
C ARG A 35 -29.11 -10.17 33.67
N ARG A 36 -30.16 -9.47 34.13
CA ARG A 36 -31.49 -10.06 34.34
C ARG A 36 -32.04 -10.71 33.08
N GLN A 37 -31.82 -10.10 31.92
CA GLN A 37 -32.21 -10.69 30.63
C GLN A 37 -31.47 -12.01 30.34
N PHE A 38 -30.20 -12.13 30.75
CA PHE A 38 -29.47 -13.41 30.68
C PHE A 38 -30.04 -14.45 31.65
N GLU A 39 -30.46 -14.04 32.84
CA GLU A 39 -31.05 -14.97 33.83
C GLU A 39 -32.43 -15.47 33.39
N ASP A 40 -33.29 -14.55 32.94
CA ASP A 40 -34.65 -14.84 32.47
C ASP A 40 -34.63 -15.75 31.22
N ALA A 41 -33.59 -15.65 30.39
CA ALA A 41 -33.39 -16.47 29.20
C ALA A 41 -32.53 -17.73 29.43
N GLY A 42 -31.99 -17.94 30.63
CA GLY A 42 -31.12 -19.09 30.94
C GLY A 42 -29.76 -19.06 30.24
N ILE A 43 -29.25 -17.89 29.87
CA ILE A 43 -28.00 -17.71 29.12
C ILE A 43 -26.81 -17.61 30.09
N TYR A 44 -25.76 -18.39 29.82
CA TYR A 44 -24.50 -18.36 30.56
C TYR A 44 -23.36 -17.75 29.74
N HIS A 45 -23.38 -17.96 28.43
CA HIS A 45 -22.36 -17.46 27.51
C HIS A 45 -23.01 -16.79 26.31
N ALA A 46 -22.43 -15.69 25.86
CA ALA A 46 -22.85 -15.02 24.65
C ALA A 46 -21.65 -14.40 23.95
N TYR A 47 -21.72 -14.32 22.64
CA TYR A 47 -20.78 -13.55 21.84
C TYR A 47 -21.51 -12.64 20.84
N VAL A 48 -20.85 -11.54 20.53
CA VAL A 48 -21.05 -10.68 19.37
C VAL A 48 -19.74 -10.70 18.59
N LEU A 49 -19.69 -11.43 17.49
CA LEU A 49 -18.49 -11.55 16.65
C LEU A 49 -18.62 -10.64 15.44
N PHE A 50 -17.49 -10.15 14.96
CA PHE A 50 -17.45 -9.39 13.71
C PHE A 50 -16.49 -10.06 12.74
N GLU A 51 -17.01 -10.49 11.60
CA GLU A 51 -16.22 -11.14 10.56
C GLU A 51 -16.75 -10.71 9.21
N ASN A 52 -15.85 -10.44 8.26
CA ASN A 52 -16.22 -10.16 6.88
C ASN A 52 -17.22 -8.98 6.73
N GLY A 53 -17.25 -8.08 7.72
CA GLY A 53 -18.16 -6.95 7.78
C GLY A 53 -19.47 -7.20 8.53
N GLU A 54 -19.78 -8.45 8.90
CA GLU A 54 -21.04 -8.85 9.52
C GLU A 54 -20.91 -9.04 11.02
N PHE A 55 -22.02 -8.83 11.72
CA PHE A 55 -22.17 -9.28 13.09
C PHE A 55 -22.78 -10.67 13.14
N LEU A 56 -22.07 -11.60 13.77
CA LEU A 56 -22.62 -12.90 14.14
C LEU A 56 -22.98 -12.88 15.63
N LEU A 57 -24.28 -13.03 15.92
CA LEU A 57 -24.82 -13.03 17.26
C LEU A 57 -25.17 -14.44 17.71
N SER A 58 -24.63 -14.87 18.84
CA SER A 58 -25.06 -16.12 19.49
C SER A 58 -26.56 -16.12 19.85
N HIS A 59 -27.05 -15.01 20.41
CA HIS A 59 -28.43 -14.85 20.89
C HIS A 59 -29.09 -13.59 20.29
N PRO A 60 -29.55 -13.63 19.01
CA PRO A 60 -29.98 -12.44 18.29
C PRO A 60 -31.08 -11.62 18.99
N LYS A 61 -32.01 -12.27 19.69
CA LYS A 61 -33.13 -11.59 20.38
C LYS A 61 -32.67 -10.65 21.49
N ILE A 62 -31.61 -11.01 22.22
CA ILE A 62 -31.09 -10.24 23.36
C ILE A 62 -29.91 -9.35 22.93
N LEU A 63 -29.14 -9.78 21.93
CA LEU A 63 -27.92 -9.08 21.51
C LEU A 63 -28.11 -8.09 20.37
N ALA A 64 -29.26 -8.07 19.68
CA ALA A 64 -29.54 -7.10 18.62
C ALA A 64 -29.34 -5.62 19.04
N PRO A 65 -29.69 -5.18 20.27
CA PRO A 65 -29.36 -3.85 20.76
C PRO A 65 -27.85 -3.56 20.83
N LEU A 66 -27.03 -4.55 21.20
CA LEU A 66 -25.58 -4.42 21.24
C LEU A 66 -24.99 -4.31 19.83
N GLN A 67 -25.48 -5.12 18.87
CA GLN A 67 -25.12 -4.97 17.46
C GLN A 67 -25.44 -3.55 16.97
N ALA A 68 -26.66 -3.06 17.18
CA ALA A 68 -27.06 -1.72 16.76
C ALA A 68 -26.20 -0.63 17.42
N PHE A 69 -25.82 -0.82 18.69
CA PHE A 69 -24.90 0.07 19.39
C PHE A 69 -23.50 0.07 18.75
N PHE A 70 -22.96 -1.10 18.39
CA PHE A 70 -21.65 -1.20 17.72
C PHE A 70 -21.65 -0.65 16.30
N GLU A 71 -22.70 -0.91 15.51
CA GLU A 71 -22.87 -0.34 14.16
C GLU A 71 -22.83 1.19 14.16
N LEU A 72 -23.37 1.82 15.21
CA LEU A 72 -23.44 3.28 15.37
C LEU A 72 -22.28 3.87 16.19
N SER A 73 -21.48 3.06 16.86
CA SER A 73 -20.39 3.53 17.70
C SER A 73 -19.14 3.84 16.89
N GLN A 74 -18.57 5.01 17.13
CA GLN A 74 -17.26 5.38 16.58
C GLN A 74 -16.10 4.60 17.21
N ASP A 75 -16.34 3.98 18.37
CA ASP A 75 -15.34 3.24 19.14
C ASP A 75 -15.21 1.78 18.67
N PHE A 76 -16.17 1.29 17.87
CA PHE A 76 -16.11 -0.04 17.27
C PHE A 76 -15.27 -0.02 15.98
N SER A 77 -14.08 -0.61 16.04
CA SER A 77 -13.06 -0.59 15.00
C SER A 77 -12.82 -1.97 14.39
N GLN A 78 -13.91 -2.65 14.02
CA GLN A 78 -13.87 -4.01 13.47
C GLN A 78 -13.30 -5.04 14.45
N HIS A 79 -13.60 -4.88 15.74
CA HIS A 79 -13.21 -5.83 16.78
C HIS A 79 -13.70 -7.23 16.45
N GLU A 80 -12.78 -8.21 16.40
CA GLU A 80 -13.09 -9.60 16.05
C GLU A 80 -14.18 -10.23 16.94
N GLY A 81 -14.27 -9.82 18.22
CA GLY A 81 -15.35 -10.30 19.07
C GLY A 81 -15.49 -9.63 20.43
N VAL A 82 -16.72 -9.63 20.93
CA VAL A 82 -17.08 -9.32 22.32
C VAL A 82 -17.76 -10.55 22.92
N PHE A 83 -17.15 -11.11 23.95
CA PHE A 83 -17.62 -12.30 24.67
C PHE A 83 -18.16 -11.88 26.04
N ILE A 84 -19.29 -12.47 26.42
CA ILE A 84 -20.03 -12.16 27.64
C ILE A 84 -20.28 -13.46 28.39
N GLY A 85 -20.02 -13.47 29.70
CA GLY A 85 -20.22 -14.62 30.58
C GLY A 85 -21.03 -14.29 31.82
N ARG A 86 -21.73 -15.29 32.36
CA ARG A 86 -22.42 -15.27 33.65
C ARG A 86 -22.10 -16.57 34.40
N GLU A 87 -22.00 -16.49 35.72
CA GLU A 87 -21.94 -17.67 36.58
C GLU A 87 -22.98 -17.59 37.70
N GLU A 88 -23.58 -18.72 38.05
CA GLU A 88 -24.60 -18.80 39.09
C GLU A 88 -24.03 -18.40 40.46
N GLY A 89 -24.76 -17.55 41.19
CA GLY A 89 -24.33 -17.00 42.47
C GLY A 89 -23.31 -15.87 42.39
N ILE A 90 -22.93 -15.42 41.18
CA ILE A 90 -22.13 -14.20 40.96
C ILE A 90 -23.06 -13.07 40.53
N ALA A 91 -22.94 -11.91 41.20
CA ALA A 91 -23.88 -10.80 41.06
C ALA A 91 -23.67 -9.90 39.82
N THR A 92 -22.72 -10.22 38.95
CA THR A 92 -22.33 -9.37 37.80
C THR A 92 -22.05 -10.21 36.55
N LEU A 93 -21.82 -9.55 35.41
CA LEU A 93 -21.43 -10.17 34.15
C LEU A 93 -19.92 -10.07 33.93
N PHE A 94 -19.40 -10.96 33.08
CA PHE A 94 -18.01 -10.97 32.65
C PHE A 94 -17.92 -10.57 31.19
N PHE A 95 -16.95 -9.73 30.84
CA PHE A 95 -16.72 -9.33 29.46
C PHE A 95 -15.26 -9.61 29.05
N ALA A 96 -15.08 -10.04 27.81
CA ALA A 96 -13.80 -10.08 27.12
C ALA A 96 -13.95 -9.50 25.71
N PHE A 97 -13.16 -8.48 25.40
CA PHE A 97 -13.14 -7.77 24.12
C PHE A 97 -11.87 -8.18 23.38
N VAL A 98 -12.00 -8.59 22.12
CA VAL A 98 -10.91 -8.97 21.23
C VAL A 98 -10.96 -8.04 20.03
N HIS A 99 -9.93 -7.22 19.85
CA HIS A 99 -9.88 -6.27 18.75
C HIS A 99 -9.32 -6.90 17.49
N ASP A 100 -8.09 -7.41 17.54
CA ASP A 100 -7.35 -7.91 16.38
C ASP A 100 -6.33 -8.96 16.81
N THR A 101 -6.37 -10.14 16.19
CA THR A 101 -5.48 -11.28 16.46
C THR A 101 -4.50 -11.59 15.32
N ARG A 102 -4.35 -10.71 14.32
CA ARG A 102 -3.38 -10.89 13.22
C ARG A 102 -1.94 -11.00 13.72
N ARG A 103 -1.56 -10.17 14.70
CA ARG A 103 -0.24 -10.19 15.36
C ARG A 103 -0.08 -11.28 16.42
N GLY A 104 -1.08 -12.12 16.67
CA GLY A 104 -1.05 -13.16 17.70
C GLY A 104 -2.34 -13.21 18.50
N LEU A 105 -2.38 -14.00 19.57
CA LEU A 105 -3.54 -14.06 20.46
C LEU A 105 -3.77 -12.70 21.14
N ALA A 106 -5.00 -12.42 21.60
CA ALA A 106 -5.31 -11.13 22.19
C ALA A 106 -4.82 -11.05 23.63
N GLN A 107 -4.05 -10.03 24.00
CA GLN A 107 -3.62 -9.82 25.38
C GLN A 107 -4.00 -8.44 25.88
N GLY A 108 -4.37 -8.37 27.17
CA GLY A 108 -4.54 -7.11 27.89
C GLY A 108 -5.16 -7.33 29.28
N GLY A 109 -5.12 -6.31 30.12
CA GLY A 109 -5.52 -6.45 31.53
C GLY A 109 -7.03 -6.59 31.78
N LEU A 110 -7.37 -7.13 32.96
CA LEU A 110 -8.71 -7.26 33.50
C LEU A 110 -9.07 -6.07 34.38
N ARG A 111 -10.06 -5.29 33.99
CA ARG A 111 -10.55 -4.17 34.78
C ARG A 111 -11.66 -4.59 35.72
N PHE A 112 -11.57 -4.22 36.99
CA PHE A 112 -12.64 -4.37 37.96
C PHE A 112 -13.09 -2.98 38.43
N TRP A 113 -14.19 -2.46 37.86
CA TRP A 113 -14.57 -1.05 38.01
C TRP A 113 -16.07 -0.80 37.95
N ARG A 114 -16.51 0.38 38.43
CA ARG A 114 -17.90 0.80 38.42
C ARG A 114 -18.26 1.47 37.10
N TYR A 115 -19.39 1.06 36.52
CA TYR A 115 -19.96 1.68 35.33
C TYR A 115 -21.41 2.06 35.61
N GLU A 116 -21.85 3.22 35.10
CA GLU A 116 -23.21 3.73 35.30
C GLU A 116 -24.19 3.06 34.34
N SER A 117 -23.75 2.77 33.12
CA SER A 117 -24.55 2.10 32.09
C SER A 117 -23.79 0.95 31.43
N LEU A 118 -24.52 0.07 30.75
CA LEU A 118 -23.95 -0.96 29.87
C LEU A 118 -23.15 -0.33 28.73
N ALA A 119 -23.62 0.79 28.18
CA ALA A 119 -22.91 1.52 27.13
C ALA A 119 -21.49 1.92 27.58
N ASP A 120 -21.30 2.32 28.83
CA ASP A 120 -19.99 2.71 29.35
C ASP A 120 -19.02 1.52 29.42
N VAL A 121 -19.51 0.34 29.83
CA VAL A 121 -18.73 -0.91 29.82
C VAL A 121 -18.26 -1.23 28.40
N LEU A 122 -19.17 -1.16 27.43
CA LEU A 122 -18.89 -1.50 26.05
C LEU A 122 -17.90 -0.51 25.40
N VAL A 123 -18.10 0.79 25.61
CA VAL A 123 -17.20 1.83 25.07
C VAL A 123 -15.80 1.69 25.68
N ASP A 124 -15.69 1.50 26.99
CA ASP A 124 -14.40 1.34 27.66
C ASP A 124 -13.69 0.07 27.16
N GLY A 125 -14.41 -1.05 27.07
CA GLY A 125 -13.88 -2.31 26.55
C GLY A 125 -13.35 -2.22 25.12
N LEU A 126 -14.13 -1.62 24.21
CA LEU A 126 -13.73 -1.45 22.81
C LEU A 126 -12.48 -0.57 22.68
N ARG A 127 -12.46 0.60 23.32
CA ARG A 127 -11.32 1.53 23.26
C ARG A 127 -10.06 0.91 23.83
N LEU A 128 -10.16 0.25 24.98
CA LEU A 128 -8.98 -0.34 25.62
C LEU A 128 -8.45 -1.55 24.85
N ALA A 129 -9.31 -2.40 24.26
CA ALA A 129 -8.86 -3.51 23.42
C ALA A 129 -8.14 -3.01 22.16
N GLN A 130 -8.67 -1.96 21.51
CA GLN A 130 -8.01 -1.30 20.37
C GLN A 130 -6.66 -0.68 20.78
N GLY A 131 -6.65 0.01 21.92
CA GLY A 131 -5.42 0.56 22.50
C GLY A 131 -4.36 -0.50 22.74
N MET A 132 -4.74 -1.71 23.18
CA MET A 132 -3.80 -2.83 23.35
C MET A 132 -3.24 -3.34 22.03
N THR A 133 -4.04 -3.42 20.95
CA THR A 133 -3.51 -3.77 19.62
C THR A 133 -2.40 -2.80 19.21
N ARG A 134 -2.66 -1.49 19.32
CA ARG A 134 -1.68 -0.46 18.95
C ARG A 134 -0.46 -0.46 19.87
N LYS A 135 -0.66 -0.60 21.17
CA LYS A 135 0.40 -0.67 22.18
C LYS A 135 1.32 -1.86 21.92
N ASN A 136 0.75 -3.05 21.70
CA ASN A 136 1.51 -4.27 21.40
C ASN A 136 2.26 -4.16 20.06
N ALA A 137 1.60 -3.65 19.02
CA ALA A 137 2.20 -3.48 17.71
C ALA A 137 3.39 -2.49 17.73
N LEU A 138 3.24 -1.34 18.37
CA LEU A 138 4.34 -0.35 18.50
C LEU A 138 5.46 -0.82 19.42
N ALA A 139 5.15 -1.62 20.44
CA ALA A 139 6.15 -2.27 21.27
C ALA A 139 6.96 -3.35 20.51
N GLY A 140 6.53 -3.71 19.30
CA GLY A 140 7.11 -4.81 18.51
C GLY A 140 6.75 -6.18 19.06
N LEU A 141 5.69 -6.29 19.87
CA LEU A 141 5.23 -7.52 20.49
C LEU A 141 4.38 -8.32 19.49
N TRP A 142 4.51 -9.64 19.52
CA TRP A 142 3.72 -10.57 18.73
C TRP A 142 2.43 -10.96 19.45
N TRP A 143 1.67 -9.94 19.85
CA TRP A 143 0.39 -10.08 20.51
C TRP A 143 -0.66 -9.17 19.86
N GLY A 144 -1.88 -9.68 19.76
CA GLY A 144 -3.07 -8.93 19.44
C GLY A 144 -3.58 -8.09 20.60
N GLY A 145 -4.66 -7.35 20.41
CA GLY A 145 -5.26 -6.50 21.44
C GLY A 145 -6.49 -7.13 22.08
N GLY A 146 -6.47 -7.29 23.40
CA GLY A 146 -7.60 -7.80 24.17
C GLY A 146 -7.89 -6.96 25.41
N LYS A 147 -9.10 -7.10 25.97
CA LYS A 147 -9.46 -6.47 27.24
C LYS A 147 -10.52 -7.24 28.00
N GLY A 148 -10.31 -7.41 29.30
CA GLY A 148 -11.28 -8.01 30.21
C GLY A 148 -11.95 -6.95 31.08
N ILE A 149 -13.25 -7.08 31.35
CA ILE A 149 -13.97 -6.22 32.29
C ILE A 149 -14.90 -7.06 33.17
N ILE A 150 -14.82 -6.81 34.48
CA ILE A 150 -15.82 -7.20 35.48
C ILE A 150 -16.43 -5.91 36.03
N PRO A 151 -17.67 -5.56 35.68
CA PRO A 151 -18.35 -4.43 36.30
C PRO A 151 -18.61 -4.71 37.79
N LEU A 152 -18.43 -3.70 38.64
CA LEU A 152 -18.74 -3.83 40.05
C LEU A 152 -20.21 -4.21 40.26
N PRO A 153 -20.50 -5.20 41.14
CA PRO A 153 -21.85 -5.44 41.62
C PRO A 153 -22.53 -4.16 42.10
N PRO A 154 -23.86 -4.02 41.95
CA PRO A 154 -24.58 -2.75 42.21
C PRO A 154 -24.45 -2.23 43.65
N ASN A 155 -24.18 -3.13 44.59
CA ASN A 155 -24.00 -2.85 46.01
C ASN A 155 -22.58 -2.34 46.36
N LEU A 156 -21.66 -2.30 45.39
CA LEU A 156 -20.29 -1.84 45.57
C LEU A 156 -20.03 -0.58 44.75
N ASN A 157 -19.44 0.43 45.37
CA ASN A 157 -19.07 1.68 44.71
C ASN A 157 -17.59 1.72 44.31
N MET A 158 -16.73 1.05 45.08
CA MET A 158 -15.29 1.01 44.87
C MET A 158 -14.74 -0.42 44.94
N PRO A 159 -13.68 -0.76 44.17
CA PRO A 159 -13.11 -2.11 44.15
C PRO A 159 -12.62 -2.63 45.51
N ASP A 160 -12.16 -1.73 46.38
CA ASP A 160 -11.63 -2.07 47.71
C ASP A 160 -12.73 -2.37 48.75
N GLU A 161 -14.00 -2.07 48.45
CA GLU A 161 -15.14 -2.47 49.30
C GLU A 161 -15.35 -4.00 49.29
N LEU A 162 -14.75 -4.70 48.31
CA LEU A 162 -14.60 -6.15 48.32
C LEU A 162 -13.12 -6.51 48.59
N PRO A 163 -12.69 -6.56 49.86
CA PRO A 163 -11.29 -6.78 50.22
C PRO A 163 -10.83 -8.21 49.89
N PRO A 164 -9.51 -8.46 49.89
CA PRO A 164 -8.96 -9.81 49.72
C PRO A 164 -9.60 -10.80 50.71
N GLY A 165 -10.21 -11.87 50.18
CA GLY A 165 -10.94 -12.85 50.98
C GLY A 165 -11.65 -13.89 50.10
N PRO A 166 -12.35 -14.87 50.70
CA PRO A 166 -12.99 -15.97 49.96
C PRO A 166 -13.98 -15.51 48.89
N GLU A 167 -14.72 -14.43 49.15
CA GLU A 167 -15.72 -13.88 48.21
C GLU A 167 -15.07 -13.27 46.97
N ARG A 168 -14.05 -12.41 47.16
CA ARG A 168 -13.25 -11.85 46.06
C ARG A 168 -12.60 -12.96 45.24
N ARG A 169 -11.99 -13.93 45.92
CA ARG A 169 -11.35 -15.08 45.27
C ARG A 169 -12.34 -15.86 44.41
N ARG A 170 -13.55 -16.15 44.92
CA ARG A 170 -14.60 -16.86 44.18
C ARG A 170 -15.01 -16.12 42.90
N LEU A 171 -15.09 -14.78 42.94
CA LEU A 171 -15.40 -13.94 41.77
C LEU A 171 -14.33 -14.08 40.68
N PHE A 172 -13.05 -13.96 41.04
CA PHE A 172 -11.94 -14.06 40.07
C PHE A 172 -11.74 -15.50 39.58
N GLU A 173 -11.97 -16.52 40.41
CA GLU A 173 -12.01 -17.91 39.95
C GLU A 173 -13.13 -18.13 38.91
N ALA A 174 -14.31 -17.52 39.10
CA ALA A 174 -15.40 -17.57 38.13
C ALA A 174 -15.03 -16.91 36.80
N TYR A 175 -14.40 -15.73 36.83
CA TYR A 175 -13.88 -15.10 35.61
C TYR A 175 -12.77 -15.97 34.96
N GLY A 176 -11.96 -16.67 35.76
CA GLY A 176 -10.92 -17.57 35.27
C GLY A 176 -11.49 -18.74 34.48
N ARG A 177 -12.59 -19.34 34.97
CA ARG A 177 -13.34 -20.35 34.20
C ARG A 177 -13.92 -19.78 32.91
N PHE A 178 -14.44 -18.56 32.93
CA PHE A 178 -14.91 -17.87 31.73
C PHE A 178 -13.78 -17.70 30.70
N VAL A 179 -12.62 -17.19 31.10
CA VAL A 179 -11.45 -17.04 30.21
C VAL A 179 -10.95 -18.39 29.70
N ALA A 180 -10.89 -19.43 30.55
CA ALA A 180 -10.53 -20.79 30.13
C ALA A 180 -11.45 -21.30 29.01
N SER A 181 -12.75 -21.02 29.12
CA SER A 181 -13.75 -21.46 28.14
C SER A 181 -13.59 -20.80 26.77
N LEU A 182 -12.88 -19.67 26.68
CA LEU A 182 -12.59 -18.98 25.41
C LEU A 182 -11.43 -19.61 24.62
N GLY A 183 -10.89 -20.75 25.07
CA GLY A 183 -9.90 -21.52 24.31
C GLY A 183 -8.55 -20.85 24.09
N GLY A 184 -8.26 -19.76 24.83
CA GLY A 184 -7.01 -19.01 24.74
C GLY A 184 -6.99 -17.94 23.65
N ILE A 185 -8.14 -17.47 23.16
CA ILE A 185 -8.17 -16.29 22.29
C ILE A 185 -7.79 -15.01 23.03
N TYR A 186 -8.10 -14.94 24.34
CA TYR A 186 -7.82 -13.81 25.20
C TYR A 186 -6.95 -14.23 26.40
N TYR A 187 -5.86 -13.51 26.60
CA TYR A 187 -4.95 -13.62 27.74
C TYR A 187 -5.09 -12.40 28.64
N THR A 188 -5.37 -12.65 29.91
CA THR A 188 -5.66 -11.60 30.88
C THR A 188 -4.46 -11.27 31.77
N ALA A 189 -4.48 -10.08 32.38
CA ALA A 189 -3.41 -9.55 33.23
C ALA A 189 -3.99 -8.55 34.25
N GLU A 190 -3.16 -7.99 35.13
CA GLU A 190 -3.58 -6.94 36.07
C GLU A 190 -3.98 -5.63 35.34
N ASP A 191 -5.05 -4.99 35.79
CA ASP A 191 -5.43 -3.60 35.47
C ASP A 191 -6.13 -2.95 36.69
N VAL A 192 -6.56 -1.70 36.54
CA VAL A 192 -7.29 -0.92 37.54
C VAL A 192 -8.38 -1.75 38.24
N GLY A 193 -8.29 -1.78 39.57
CA GLY A 193 -9.21 -2.47 40.46
C GLY A 193 -8.89 -3.95 40.70
N THR A 194 -7.89 -4.51 40.04
CA THR A 194 -7.38 -5.86 40.27
C THR A 194 -6.02 -5.84 40.98
N LYS A 195 -5.66 -6.96 41.59
CA LYS A 195 -4.44 -7.17 42.37
C LYS A 195 -3.76 -8.46 41.90
N THR A 196 -2.47 -8.59 42.15
CA THR A 196 -1.71 -9.80 41.80
C THR A 196 -2.31 -11.08 42.38
N ALA A 197 -2.89 -11.02 43.59
CA ALA A 197 -3.61 -12.15 44.20
C ALA A 197 -4.89 -12.54 43.43
N ASP A 198 -5.51 -11.62 42.71
CA ASP A 198 -6.65 -11.90 41.83
C ASP A 198 -6.19 -12.66 40.58
N MET A 199 -5.00 -12.32 40.04
CA MET A 199 -4.36 -13.06 38.95
C MET A 199 -3.98 -14.49 39.37
N ASP A 200 -3.51 -14.68 40.60
CA ASP A 200 -3.27 -16.02 41.16
C ASP A 200 -4.57 -16.85 41.24
N ALA A 201 -5.68 -16.21 41.62
CA ALA A 201 -6.99 -16.86 41.65
C ALA A 201 -7.48 -17.24 40.24
N LEU A 202 -7.29 -16.36 39.26
CA LEU A 202 -7.56 -16.64 37.85
C LEU A 202 -6.74 -17.82 37.35
N LEU A 203 -5.42 -17.81 37.58
CA LEU A 203 -4.50 -18.86 37.17
C LEU A 203 -4.90 -20.23 37.71
N SER A 204 -5.45 -20.29 38.92
CA SER A 204 -5.95 -21.55 39.51
C SER A 204 -7.04 -22.23 38.69
N GLN A 205 -7.71 -21.49 37.79
CA GLN A 205 -8.78 -21.97 36.91
C GLN A 205 -8.42 -21.96 35.43
N ASN A 206 -7.32 -21.29 35.02
CA ASN A 206 -6.95 -21.16 33.61
C ASN A 206 -5.44 -20.89 33.41
N ARG A 207 -4.90 -21.25 32.24
CA ARG A 207 -3.50 -20.97 31.86
C ARG A 207 -3.31 -19.70 31.03
N PHE A 208 -4.37 -18.95 30.78
CA PHE A 208 -4.40 -17.76 29.92
C PHE A 208 -4.36 -16.47 30.77
N THR A 209 -3.54 -16.48 31.83
CA THR A 209 -3.40 -15.39 32.78
C THR A 209 -1.91 -15.10 32.95
N THR A 210 -1.56 -13.82 33.00
CA THR A 210 -0.20 -13.30 33.17
C THR A 210 -0.19 -12.28 34.31
N CYS A 211 1.00 -11.83 34.72
CA CYS A 211 1.18 -10.90 35.83
C CYS A 211 0.72 -11.53 37.18
N ILE A 212 1.06 -12.82 37.34
CA ILE A 212 0.86 -13.61 38.57
C ILE A 212 1.98 -13.32 39.59
N SER A 213 1.81 -13.76 40.84
CA SER A 213 2.79 -13.48 41.89
C SER A 213 4.14 -14.18 41.65
N GLU A 214 5.22 -13.52 42.08
CA GLU A 214 6.59 -14.08 41.99
C GLU A 214 6.72 -15.44 42.70
N LYS A 215 5.91 -15.68 43.74
CA LYS A 215 5.85 -16.96 44.47
C LYS A 215 5.39 -18.13 43.59
N LEU A 216 4.62 -17.84 42.54
CA LEU A 216 4.15 -18.81 41.55
C LEU A 216 4.98 -18.75 40.25
N GLY A 217 6.09 -18.01 40.23
CA GLY A 217 7.00 -17.88 39.09
C GLY A 217 6.66 -16.72 38.14
N GLY A 218 5.67 -15.89 38.47
CA GLY A 218 5.26 -14.74 37.65
C GLY A 218 6.15 -13.50 37.78
N SER A 219 5.82 -12.48 36.99
CA SER A 219 6.59 -11.23 36.85
C SER A 219 6.21 -10.14 37.85
N GLY A 220 5.23 -10.38 38.73
CA GLY A 220 4.84 -9.43 39.78
C GLY A 220 4.32 -8.09 39.27
N ASN A 221 4.54 -7.01 40.03
CA ASN A 221 4.03 -5.67 39.69
C ASN A 221 4.93 -4.99 38.64
N PRO A 222 4.42 -4.66 37.43
CA PRO A 222 5.24 -4.12 36.35
C PRO A 222 5.45 -2.60 36.41
N SER A 223 4.95 -1.92 37.45
CA SER A 223 4.96 -0.46 37.55
C SER A 223 6.36 0.18 37.58
N PRO A 224 7.39 -0.40 38.25
CA PRO A 224 8.74 0.16 38.22
C PRO A 224 9.36 0.20 36.82
N PHE A 225 9.15 -0.83 36.01
CA PHE A 225 9.63 -0.86 34.62
C PHE A 225 8.85 0.13 33.74
N THR A 226 7.57 0.32 34.03
CA THR A 226 6.76 1.36 33.36
C THR A 226 7.32 2.76 33.62
N ALA A 227 7.78 3.05 34.85
CA ALA A 227 8.45 4.32 35.13
C ALA A 227 9.76 4.49 34.35
N GLN A 228 10.54 3.41 34.19
CA GLN A 228 11.75 3.43 33.35
C GLN A 228 11.42 3.70 31.87
N GLY A 229 10.38 3.06 31.33
CA GLY A 229 9.92 3.33 29.97
C GLY A 229 9.50 4.79 29.78
N VAL A 230 8.73 5.34 30.73
CA VAL A 230 8.33 6.76 30.70
C VAL A 230 9.52 7.69 30.78
N LEU A 231 10.53 7.39 31.60
CA LEU A 231 11.78 8.14 31.66
C LEU A 231 12.50 8.14 30.30
N ARG A 232 12.65 6.97 29.65
CA ARG A 232 13.29 6.89 28.33
C ARG A 232 12.50 7.65 27.26
N GLY A 233 11.17 7.64 27.33
CA GLY A 233 10.29 8.46 26.49
C GLY A 233 10.48 9.97 26.71
N LEU A 234 10.59 10.40 27.96
CA LEU A 234 10.89 11.79 28.35
C LEU A 234 12.24 12.23 27.79
N GLN A 235 13.29 11.43 27.98
CA GLN A 235 14.63 11.71 27.48
C GLN A 235 14.66 11.82 25.95
N ALA A 236 13.99 10.90 25.24
CA ALA A 236 13.90 10.94 23.78
C ALA A 236 13.17 12.18 23.27
N ALA A 237 12.05 12.53 23.89
CA ALA A 237 11.28 13.72 23.51
C ALA A 237 12.03 15.02 23.84
N TRP A 238 12.75 15.04 24.96
CA TRP A 238 13.62 16.16 25.32
C TRP A 238 14.79 16.32 24.35
N HIS A 239 15.42 15.20 23.96
CA HIS A 239 16.45 15.17 22.93
C HIS A 239 15.93 15.69 21.60
N PHE A 240 14.74 15.26 21.17
CA PHE A 240 14.12 15.76 19.95
C PHE A 240 13.90 17.28 19.97
N LEU A 241 13.53 17.84 21.13
CA LEU A 241 13.27 19.27 21.29
C LEU A 241 14.52 20.13 21.46
N THR A 242 15.58 19.61 22.07
CA THR A 242 16.72 20.41 22.55
C THR A 242 18.09 19.95 22.05
N GLY A 243 18.17 18.77 21.43
CA GLY A 243 19.42 18.13 21.01
C GLY A 243 20.17 17.39 22.13
N SER A 244 19.64 17.34 23.36
CA SER A 244 20.24 16.65 24.51
C SER A 244 19.21 15.81 25.26
N ASP A 245 19.62 14.63 25.74
CA ASP A 245 18.82 13.73 26.59
C ASP A 245 19.10 13.90 28.09
N ASP A 246 19.94 14.88 28.47
CA ASP A 246 20.23 15.22 29.86
C ASP A 246 19.05 15.98 30.49
N LEU A 247 18.52 15.43 31.59
CA LEU A 247 17.40 16.00 32.35
C LEU A 247 17.86 16.80 33.58
N LYS A 248 19.18 16.98 33.78
CA LYS A 248 19.71 17.74 34.90
C LYS A 248 19.21 19.18 34.89
N GLY A 249 18.52 19.58 35.97
CA GLY A 249 17.95 20.91 36.14
C GLY A 249 16.64 21.15 35.38
N VAL A 250 16.17 20.21 34.56
CA VAL A 250 14.89 20.29 33.85
C VAL A 250 13.74 20.29 34.84
N ARG A 251 12.75 21.16 34.62
CA ARG A 251 11.58 21.32 35.50
C ARG A 251 10.47 20.36 35.08
N VAL A 252 10.16 19.38 35.92
CA VAL A 252 9.18 18.33 35.62
C VAL A 252 8.03 18.38 36.63
N ALA A 253 6.81 18.64 36.15
CA ALA A 253 5.59 18.54 36.93
C ALA A 253 5.00 17.15 36.79
N VAL A 254 5.01 16.34 37.85
CA VAL A 254 4.43 14.99 37.87
C VAL A 254 3.07 15.03 38.54
N GLN A 255 2.04 14.55 37.85
CA GLN A 255 0.68 14.45 38.40
C GLN A 255 0.38 12.99 38.76
N GLY A 256 0.41 12.65 40.04
CA GLY A 256 0.16 11.30 40.55
C GLY A 256 1.36 10.69 41.28
N ALA A 257 1.14 10.30 42.52
CA ALA A 257 2.06 9.59 43.42
C ALA A 257 1.65 8.11 43.58
N GLY A 258 1.11 7.51 42.52
CA GLY A 258 0.73 6.10 42.45
C GLY A 258 1.92 5.16 42.16
N ASN A 259 1.61 3.95 41.68
CA ASN A 259 2.59 2.89 41.47
C ASN A 259 3.68 3.22 40.43
N VAL A 260 3.38 4.07 39.44
CA VAL A 260 4.35 4.50 38.41
C VAL A 260 4.96 5.86 38.75
N GLY A 261 4.15 6.80 39.24
CA GLY A 261 4.61 8.16 39.55
C GLY A 261 5.68 8.20 40.65
N ARG A 262 5.57 7.36 41.69
CA ARG A 262 6.58 7.27 42.76
C ARG A 262 7.97 6.86 42.22
N PRO A 263 8.15 5.71 41.52
CA PRO A 263 9.43 5.37 40.92
C PRO A 263 9.92 6.39 39.88
N LEU A 264 9.02 7.02 39.12
CA LEU A 264 9.41 8.05 38.14
C LEU A 264 10.04 9.27 38.85
N ILE A 265 9.47 9.71 39.96
CA ILE A 265 10.02 10.82 40.76
C ILE A 265 11.39 10.47 41.33
N GLU A 266 11.59 9.24 41.81
CA GLU A 266 12.89 8.76 42.29
C GLU A 266 13.94 8.82 41.17
N LEU A 267 13.62 8.25 39.99
CA LEU A 267 14.50 8.28 38.82
C LEU A 267 14.84 9.71 38.35
N LEU A 268 13.85 10.61 38.31
CA LEU A 268 14.06 12.00 37.90
C LEU A 268 14.95 12.77 38.89
N ASN A 269 14.77 12.54 40.19
CA ASN A 269 15.61 13.15 41.22
C ASN A 269 17.05 12.64 41.18
N ASP A 270 17.26 11.35 40.89
CA ASP A 270 18.59 10.76 40.72
C ASP A 270 19.35 11.36 39.53
N LEU A 271 18.63 11.73 38.46
CA LEU A 271 19.18 12.47 37.31
C LEU A 271 19.34 13.99 37.58
N GLY A 272 18.91 14.48 38.74
CA GLY A 272 19.05 15.89 39.11
C GLY A 272 18.01 16.82 38.48
N ALA A 273 16.85 16.31 38.04
CA ALA A 273 15.73 17.14 37.63
C ALA A 273 15.10 17.88 38.83
N ARG A 274 14.37 18.97 38.56
CA ARG A 274 13.57 19.69 39.57
C ARG A 274 12.12 19.24 39.46
N VAL A 275 11.62 18.53 40.47
CA VAL A 275 10.32 17.85 40.40
C VAL A 275 9.27 18.52 41.27
N TRP A 276 8.11 18.82 40.67
CA TRP A 276 6.87 19.13 41.37
C TRP A 276 5.94 17.92 41.37
N ILE A 277 5.18 17.72 42.44
CA ILE A 277 4.18 16.64 42.55
C ILE A 277 2.82 17.21 42.95
N ALA A 278 1.77 16.70 42.31
CA ALA A 278 0.40 16.83 42.78
C ALA A 278 -0.27 15.46 42.87
N ASP A 279 -0.96 15.18 43.98
CA ASP A 279 -1.81 14.01 44.19
C ASP A 279 -2.94 14.35 45.17
N VAL A 280 -4.04 13.60 45.13
CA VAL A 280 -5.17 13.74 46.06
C VAL A 280 -4.94 13.01 47.38
N ASN A 281 -3.99 12.06 47.43
CA ASN A 281 -3.64 11.28 48.61
C ASN A 281 -2.49 11.96 49.38
N GLU A 282 -2.83 12.68 50.43
CA GLU A 282 -1.87 13.39 51.29
C GLU A 282 -0.84 12.44 51.94
N GLN A 283 -1.25 11.23 52.33
CA GLN A 283 -0.34 10.25 52.95
C GLN A 283 0.74 9.80 51.97
N ALA A 284 0.37 9.61 50.68
CA ALA A 284 1.32 9.27 49.62
C ALA A 284 2.36 10.37 49.40
N ILE A 285 1.93 11.63 49.43
CA ILE A 285 2.80 12.80 49.29
C ILE A 285 3.77 12.90 50.49
N GLN A 286 3.28 12.73 51.72
CA GLN A 286 4.13 12.79 52.92
C GLN A 286 5.20 11.69 52.91
N ALA A 287 4.83 10.47 52.51
CA ALA A 287 5.77 9.35 52.39
C ALA A 287 6.85 9.60 51.33
N LEU A 288 6.49 10.20 50.19
CA LEU A 288 7.45 10.60 49.16
C LEU A 288 8.37 11.72 49.63
N LYS A 289 7.82 12.75 50.27
CA LYS A 289 8.57 13.91 50.76
C LYS A 289 9.59 13.54 51.83
N ALA A 290 9.27 12.55 52.69
CA ALA A 290 10.19 12.00 53.67
C ALA A 290 11.43 11.33 53.02
N LYS A 291 11.26 10.68 51.87
CA LYS A 291 12.35 10.05 51.12
C LYS A 291 13.08 11.01 50.18
N GLN A 292 12.39 12.03 49.69
CA GLN A 292 12.87 12.96 48.66
C GLN A 292 12.66 14.41 49.14
N PRO A 293 13.56 14.96 49.99
CA PRO A 293 13.36 16.28 50.61
C PRO A 293 13.32 17.46 49.60
N ARG A 294 13.84 17.24 48.39
CA ARG A 294 13.90 18.24 47.30
C ARG A 294 12.58 18.36 46.51
N LEU A 295 11.60 17.51 46.79
CA LEU A 295 10.31 17.47 46.10
C LEU A 295 9.41 18.64 46.50
N GLN A 296 8.88 19.37 45.50
CA GLN A 296 7.94 20.47 45.73
C GLN A 296 6.49 19.98 45.55
N VAL A 297 5.62 20.26 46.51
CA VAL A 297 4.21 19.82 46.48
C VAL A 297 3.35 20.99 46.04
N VAL A 298 2.44 20.74 45.09
CA VAL A 298 1.48 21.74 44.56
C VAL A 298 0.06 21.17 44.56
N GLY A 299 -0.93 22.05 44.46
CA GLY A 299 -2.33 21.64 44.35
C GLY A 299 -2.62 20.83 43.06
N PRO A 300 -3.56 19.86 43.08
CA PRO A 300 -3.97 19.09 41.90
C PRO A 300 -4.43 19.91 40.69
N ASP A 301 -4.99 21.10 40.92
CA ASP A 301 -5.39 22.03 39.84
C ASP A 301 -4.29 23.04 39.50
N GLU A 302 -3.50 23.47 40.50
CA GLU A 302 -2.38 24.41 40.34
C GLU A 302 -1.29 23.86 39.40
N ILE A 303 -1.12 22.53 39.34
CA ILE A 303 -0.11 21.87 38.51
C ILE A 303 -0.18 22.25 37.02
N PHE A 304 -1.36 22.64 36.52
CA PHE A 304 -1.55 23.02 35.11
C PHE A 304 -1.07 24.45 34.78
N ASP A 305 -0.93 25.32 35.78
CA ASP A 305 -0.52 26.72 35.62
C ASP A 305 0.99 26.95 35.87
N LEU A 306 1.68 25.90 36.32
CA LEU A 306 3.10 25.95 36.65
C LEU A 306 3.98 26.23 35.42
N GLU A 307 5.00 27.05 35.64
CA GLU A 307 6.11 27.18 34.70
C GLU A 307 7.08 26.01 34.85
N ALA A 308 6.76 24.92 34.17
CA ALA A 308 7.59 23.73 34.05
C ALA A 308 8.05 23.53 32.59
N ASP A 309 9.07 22.72 32.37
CA ASP A 309 9.51 22.37 31.01
C ASP A 309 8.71 21.16 30.50
N ILE A 310 8.35 20.24 31.41
CA ILE A 310 7.63 19.01 31.12
C ILE A 310 6.47 18.79 32.11
N LEU A 311 5.30 18.39 31.60
CA LEU A 311 4.21 17.83 32.40
C LEU A 311 4.13 16.32 32.17
N ALA A 312 4.12 15.54 33.26
CA ALA A 312 4.05 14.09 33.28
C ALA A 312 2.78 13.59 34.00
N PRO A 313 1.65 13.43 33.30
CA PRO A 313 0.44 12.85 33.85
C PRO A 313 0.65 11.37 34.17
N CYS A 314 0.53 10.98 35.44
CA CYS A 314 0.73 9.61 35.95
C CYS A 314 -0.43 9.11 36.83
N ALA A 315 -1.53 9.86 36.93
CA ALA A 315 -2.69 9.56 37.77
C ALA A 315 -3.91 9.06 36.94
N ARG A 316 -4.74 9.97 36.43
CA ARG A 316 -5.95 9.66 35.66
C ARG A 316 -5.82 10.17 34.22
N GLY A 317 -6.50 9.49 33.29
CA GLY A 317 -6.65 9.95 31.90
C GLY A 317 -7.61 11.14 31.78
N GLY A 318 -7.65 11.77 30.61
CA GLY A 318 -8.53 12.90 30.28
C GLY A 318 -8.15 14.24 30.91
N VAL A 319 -6.98 14.33 31.55
CA VAL A 319 -6.52 15.54 32.26
C VAL A 319 -6.02 16.62 31.30
N ILE A 320 -5.66 16.27 30.06
CA ILE A 320 -5.30 17.22 29.01
C ILE A 320 -6.49 17.37 28.07
N ASN A 321 -7.09 18.56 28.07
CA ASN A 321 -8.34 18.85 27.38
C ASN A 321 -8.48 20.33 27.03
N ALA A 322 -9.58 20.72 26.39
CA ALA A 322 -9.84 22.09 25.97
C ALA A 322 -9.74 23.16 27.09
N GLN A 323 -9.90 22.79 28.36
CA GLN A 323 -9.85 23.69 29.51
C GLN A 323 -8.44 23.77 30.12
N THR A 324 -7.71 22.65 30.14
CA THR A 324 -6.35 22.60 30.72
C THR A 324 -5.27 22.99 29.72
N ILE A 325 -5.41 22.66 28.42
CA ILE A 325 -4.43 23.02 27.37
C ILE A 325 -4.14 24.53 27.33
N PRO A 326 -5.11 25.46 27.46
CA PRO A 326 -4.88 26.89 27.56
C PRO A 326 -3.99 27.33 28.75
N ARG A 327 -4.00 26.59 29.86
CA ARG A 327 -3.28 26.91 31.09
C ARG A 327 -1.81 26.48 31.05
N LEU A 328 -1.51 25.43 30.28
CA LEU A 328 -0.17 24.82 30.22
C LEU A 328 0.91 25.81 29.77
N LYS A 329 2.00 25.86 30.55
CA LYS A 329 3.24 26.60 30.26
C LYS A 329 4.45 25.68 30.08
N VAL A 330 4.22 24.51 29.47
CA VAL A 330 5.25 23.46 29.25
C VAL A 330 5.60 23.33 27.77
N LYS A 331 6.76 22.73 27.48
CA LYS A 331 7.20 22.39 26.12
C LYS A 331 6.78 20.98 25.70
N LEU A 332 6.65 20.09 26.70
CA LEU A 332 6.41 18.67 26.51
C LEU A 332 5.34 18.15 27.47
N VAL A 333 4.46 17.30 26.95
CA VAL A 333 3.57 16.44 27.74
C VAL A 333 3.93 14.97 27.45
N CYS A 334 4.38 14.24 28.46
CA CYS A 334 4.76 12.82 28.35
C CYS A 334 4.61 12.16 29.72
N GLY A 335 3.77 11.13 29.83
CA GLY A 335 3.42 10.53 31.12
C GLY A 335 2.87 9.12 31.03
N ALA A 336 2.59 8.55 32.20
CA ALA A 336 2.16 7.17 32.38
C ALA A 336 0.64 6.95 32.44
N ALA A 337 -0.17 8.02 32.49
CA ALA A 337 -1.62 7.86 32.57
C ALA A 337 -2.15 7.29 31.23
N ASN A 338 -2.98 6.25 31.29
CA ASN A 338 -3.67 5.77 30.10
C ASN A 338 -4.68 6.83 29.63
N ASN A 339 -4.76 7.07 28.31
CA ASN A 339 -5.69 8.03 27.70
C ASN A 339 -5.52 9.44 28.28
N ILE A 340 -4.31 10.01 28.20
CA ILE A 340 -3.99 11.33 28.77
C ILE A 340 -4.93 12.44 28.25
N LEU A 341 -5.29 12.36 26.96
CA LEU A 341 -6.16 13.30 26.28
C LEU A 341 -7.63 12.97 26.53
N LEU A 342 -8.48 13.97 26.72
CA LEU A 342 -9.93 13.76 26.87
C LEU A 342 -10.60 13.51 25.51
N GLU A 343 -10.24 14.31 24.51
CA GLU A 343 -10.73 14.22 23.14
C GLU A 343 -9.57 13.87 22.19
N GLU A 344 -9.29 12.58 21.99
CA GLU A 344 -8.17 12.09 21.15
C GLU A 344 -8.16 12.63 19.70
N ARG A 345 -9.31 13.09 19.20
CA ARG A 345 -9.42 13.67 17.86
C ARG A 345 -8.97 15.13 17.78
N TYR A 346 -9.21 15.92 18.83
CA TYR A 346 -9.07 17.39 18.77
C TYR A 346 -7.93 17.89 19.66
N ASP A 347 -7.71 17.28 20.81
CA ASP A 347 -6.67 17.69 21.76
C ASP A 347 -5.24 17.59 21.20
N PRO A 348 -4.87 16.58 20.37
CA PRO A 348 -3.55 16.56 19.74
C PRO A 348 -3.28 17.81 18.89
N GLU A 349 -4.29 18.26 18.13
CA GLU A 349 -4.15 19.44 17.29
C GLU A 349 -4.08 20.72 18.12
N ARG A 350 -4.83 20.81 19.22
CA ARG A 350 -4.77 21.93 20.17
C ARG A 350 -3.37 22.06 20.80
N LEU A 351 -2.76 20.95 21.20
CA LEU A 351 -1.37 20.92 21.71
C LEU A 351 -0.36 21.31 20.61
N TRP A 352 -0.50 20.72 19.43
CA TRP A 352 0.37 20.97 18.28
C TRP A 352 0.38 22.44 17.86
N ARG A 353 -0.79 23.09 17.76
CA ARG A 353 -0.92 24.52 17.42
C ARG A 353 -0.26 25.45 18.46
N ARG A 354 -0.12 24.99 19.70
CA ARG A 354 0.58 25.74 20.76
C ARG A 354 2.08 25.47 20.80
N GLY A 355 2.61 24.64 19.91
CA GLY A 355 4.01 24.22 19.93
C GLY A 355 4.36 23.31 21.11
N ILE A 356 3.37 22.70 21.75
CA ILE A 356 3.59 21.74 22.84
C ILE A 356 3.70 20.35 22.22
N SER A 357 4.87 19.72 22.35
CA SER A 357 5.04 18.34 21.90
C SER A 357 4.36 17.38 22.86
N PHE A 358 3.74 16.34 22.30
CA PHE A 358 3.02 15.32 23.05
C PHE A 358 3.57 13.94 22.69
N VAL A 359 3.91 13.14 23.69
CA VAL A 359 4.24 11.72 23.49
C VAL A 359 3.02 10.91 23.91
N PRO A 360 2.40 10.14 22.98
CA PRO A 360 1.28 9.28 23.32
C PRO A 360 1.66 8.29 24.42
N ASP A 361 0.75 8.04 25.36
CA ASP A 361 1.03 7.19 26.52
C ASP A 361 1.39 5.78 26.06
N TYR A 362 0.72 5.19 25.08
CA TYR A 362 1.01 3.84 24.62
C TYR A 362 2.38 3.67 23.92
N VAL A 363 3.13 4.75 23.69
CA VAL A 363 4.53 4.69 23.26
C VAL A 363 5.46 4.51 24.47
N CYS A 364 5.25 5.28 25.54
CA CYS A 364 6.16 5.31 26.70
C CYS A 364 5.68 4.47 27.90
N ASN A 365 4.37 4.41 28.11
CA ASN A 365 3.64 3.55 29.04
C ASN A 365 3.29 2.19 28.41
N ARG A 366 4.32 1.44 28.01
CA ARG A 366 4.16 0.10 27.39
C ARG A 366 4.87 -1.04 28.14
N MET A 367 5.71 -0.73 29.13
CA MET A 367 6.46 -1.76 29.84
C MET A 367 5.57 -2.66 30.69
N GLY A 368 4.42 -2.16 31.14
CA GLY A 368 3.36 -2.95 31.77
C GLY A 368 2.99 -4.20 30.97
N ILE A 369 2.57 -3.98 29.72
CA ILE A 369 2.16 -5.07 28.84
C ILE A 369 3.36 -5.89 28.36
N THR A 370 4.51 -5.24 28.12
CA THR A 370 5.75 -5.93 27.73
C THR A 370 6.16 -6.96 28.78
N ASN A 371 6.12 -6.60 30.06
CA ASN A 371 6.41 -7.50 31.18
C ASN A 371 5.44 -8.68 31.23
N CYS A 372 4.13 -8.44 31.06
CA CYS A 372 3.16 -9.54 31.02
C CYS A 372 3.33 -10.42 29.76
N CYS A 373 3.79 -9.88 28.62
CA CYS A 373 4.10 -10.65 27.41
C CYS A 373 5.36 -11.52 27.59
N ASP A 374 6.40 -10.99 28.23
CA ASP A 374 7.65 -11.70 28.49
C ASP A 374 7.43 -12.84 29.50
N GLU A 375 6.58 -12.64 30.52
CA GLU A 375 6.19 -13.69 31.46
C GLU A 375 5.69 -14.95 30.75
N TRP A 376 4.90 -14.81 29.68
CA TRP A 376 4.39 -15.94 28.91
C TRP A 376 5.47 -16.68 28.12
N HIS A 377 6.49 -15.97 27.66
CA HIS A 377 7.62 -16.55 26.92
C HIS A 377 8.71 -17.10 27.85
N GLY A 378 8.68 -16.73 29.13
CA GLY A 378 9.79 -16.88 30.07
C GLY A 378 10.76 -15.69 29.98
N TYR A 379 11.46 -15.41 31.08
CA TYR A 379 12.37 -14.27 31.20
C TYR A 379 13.82 -14.71 31.44
N LEU A 380 14.76 -13.96 30.85
CA LEU A 380 16.17 -13.95 31.20
C LEU A 380 16.49 -12.73 32.09
N GLN A 381 17.64 -12.76 32.74
CA GLN A 381 18.12 -11.63 33.53
C GLN A 381 18.27 -10.39 32.61
N ASP A 382 17.64 -9.27 33.00
CA ASP A 382 17.63 -7.96 32.32
C ASP A 382 16.75 -7.77 31.06
N ASP A 383 15.99 -8.76 30.60
CA ASP A 383 15.14 -8.64 29.38
C ASP A 383 14.25 -7.39 29.37
N ILE A 384 13.54 -7.16 30.47
CA ILE A 384 12.62 -6.02 30.61
C ILE A 384 13.34 -4.66 30.61
N ARG A 385 14.61 -4.62 31.06
CA ARG A 385 15.43 -3.40 31.02
C ARG A 385 15.87 -3.09 29.60
N VAL A 386 16.28 -4.11 28.84
CA VAL A 386 16.60 -3.97 27.41
C VAL A 386 15.36 -3.52 26.63
N ALA A 387 14.18 -4.04 26.96
CA ALA A 387 12.95 -3.60 26.34
C ALA A 387 12.57 -2.15 26.69
N ALA A 388 12.87 -1.68 27.91
CA ALA A 388 12.69 -0.27 28.29
C ALA A 388 13.59 0.67 27.48
N GLU A 389 14.83 0.26 27.17
CA GLU A 389 15.74 1.03 26.32
C GLU A 389 15.19 1.26 24.91
N ARG A 390 14.38 0.34 24.38
CA ARG A 390 13.73 0.50 23.06
C ARG A 390 12.69 1.62 23.03
N VAL A 391 12.18 2.08 24.17
CA VAL A 391 11.22 3.19 24.22
C VAL A 391 11.83 4.48 23.66
N TYR A 392 13.13 4.68 23.88
CA TYR A 392 13.84 5.87 23.41
C TYR A 392 13.81 6.02 21.87
N PRO A 393 14.34 5.07 21.07
CA PRO A 393 14.33 5.18 19.61
C PRO A 393 12.91 5.15 19.02
N ASP A 394 11.96 4.44 19.63
CA ASP A 394 10.57 4.41 19.15
C ASP A 394 9.87 5.76 19.37
N THR A 395 10.14 6.44 20.48
CA THR A 395 9.64 7.80 20.74
C THR A 395 10.22 8.79 19.72
N LEU A 396 11.53 8.72 19.44
CA LEU A 396 12.14 9.53 18.38
C LEU A 396 11.54 9.25 17.01
N ARG A 397 11.30 7.97 16.68
CA ARG A 397 10.66 7.57 15.42
C ARG A 397 9.29 8.22 15.26
N VAL A 398 8.46 8.19 16.30
CA VAL A 398 7.13 8.82 16.29
C VAL A 398 7.25 10.34 16.09
N LEU A 399 8.12 11.01 16.85
CA LEU A 399 8.28 12.47 16.79
C LEU A 399 8.88 12.95 15.46
N ARG A 400 9.88 12.24 14.92
CA ARG A 400 10.44 12.51 13.58
C ARG A 400 9.41 12.28 12.49
N HIS A 401 8.62 11.21 12.57
CA HIS A 401 7.54 10.94 11.61
C HIS A 401 6.48 12.05 11.63
N ALA A 402 6.07 12.49 12.81
CA ALA A 402 5.15 13.61 13.01
C ALA A 402 5.69 14.91 12.40
N HIS A 403 6.96 15.22 12.67
CA HIS A 403 7.64 16.41 12.16
C HIS A 403 7.76 16.40 10.63
N ASN A 404 8.20 15.29 10.05
CA ASN A 404 8.41 15.15 8.61
C ASN A 404 7.12 15.24 7.80
N LEU A 405 5.99 14.80 8.37
CA LEU A 405 4.68 14.81 7.72
C LEU A 405 3.81 16.01 8.13
N PHE A 406 4.29 16.88 9.02
CA PHE A 406 3.52 18.00 9.59
C PHE A 406 2.17 17.58 10.20
N ILE A 407 2.16 16.44 10.90
CA ILE A 407 0.97 15.91 11.59
C ILE A 407 1.21 15.84 13.11
N PRO A 408 0.15 15.82 13.95
CA PRO A 408 0.32 15.65 15.39
C PRO A 408 1.00 14.31 15.74
N PRO A 409 1.84 14.25 16.79
CA PRO A 409 2.50 13.00 17.21
C PRO A 409 1.57 11.83 17.48
N THR A 410 0.35 12.08 17.98
CA THR A 410 -0.67 11.04 18.17
C THR A 410 -1.10 10.42 16.85
N GLN A 411 -1.25 11.23 15.80
CA GLN A 411 -1.59 10.74 14.47
C GLN A 411 -0.44 9.91 13.90
N ALA A 412 0.79 10.41 14.00
CA ALA A 412 1.99 9.68 13.57
C ALA A 412 2.14 8.33 14.29
N ALA A 413 1.92 8.30 15.61
CA ALA A 413 1.96 7.07 16.39
C ALA A 413 0.87 6.08 15.96
N ASN A 414 -0.36 6.54 15.71
CA ASN A 414 -1.45 5.70 15.23
C ASN A 414 -1.16 5.12 13.85
N GLU A 415 -0.65 5.92 12.91
CA GLU A 415 -0.28 5.44 11.57
C GLU A 415 0.80 4.35 11.64
N LEU A 416 1.85 4.57 12.43
CA LEU A 416 2.92 3.58 12.65
C LEU A 416 2.38 2.32 13.35
N ALA A 417 1.48 2.47 14.32
CA ALA A 417 0.87 1.36 15.05
C ALA A 417 -0.03 0.52 14.14
N ASP A 418 -0.86 1.16 13.33
CA ASP A 418 -1.83 0.49 12.45
C ASP A 418 -1.10 -0.27 11.33
N VAL A 419 0.00 0.28 10.81
CA VAL A 419 0.90 -0.44 9.89
C VAL A 419 1.50 -1.67 10.58
N ALA A 420 2.07 -1.51 11.77
CA ALA A 420 2.64 -2.63 12.51
C ALA A 420 1.60 -3.70 12.90
N ALA A 421 0.39 -3.27 13.27
CA ALA A 421 -0.72 -4.16 13.64
C ALA A 421 -1.23 -5.00 12.45
N SER A 422 -1.06 -4.51 11.22
CA SER A 422 -1.45 -5.24 10.01
C SER A 422 -0.52 -6.41 9.66
N GLU A 423 0.67 -6.46 10.26
CA GLU A 423 1.62 -7.55 10.03
C GLU A 423 1.13 -8.83 10.73
N LEU A 424 1.06 -9.91 9.96
CA LEU A 424 0.67 -11.22 10.48
C LEU A 424 1.79 -11.80 11.33
N HIS A 425 1.43 -12.34 12.49
CA HIS A 425 2.37 -13.12 13.30
C HIS A 425 2.90 -14.28 12.46
N PRO A 426 4.22 -14.50 12.43
CA PRO A 426 4.86 -15.49 11.56
C PRO A 426 4.42 -16.94 11.79
N ILE A 427 3.80 -17.25 12.94
CA ILE A 427 3.42 -18.60 13.36
C ILE A 427 1.94 -18.63 13.73
N LEU A 428 1.49 -17.68 14.57
CA LEU A 428 0.16 -17.73 15.19
C LEU A 428 -0.88 -16.82 14.53
N GLY A 429 -0.59 -16.17 13.40
CA GLY A 429 -1.47 -15.14 12.81
C GLY A 429 -2.83 -15.64 12.34
N HIS A 430 -3.00 -16.96 12.23
CA HIS A 430 -4.28 -17.61 11.89
C HIS A 430 -4.98 -18.23 13.12
N ARG A 431 -4.33 -18.27 14.29
CA ARG A 431 -4.77 -19.08 15.43
C ARG A 431 -5.98 -18.47 16.14
N GLY A 432 -6.01 -17.15 16.33
CA GLY A 432 -7.12 -16.46 16.99
C GLY A 432 -8.45 -16.75 16.29
N ARG A 433 -8.49 -16.56 14.96
CA ARG A 433 -9.64 -16.90 14.12
C ARG A 433 -10.08 -18.36 14.26
N ARG A 434 -9.15 -19.32 14.20
CA ARG A 434 -9.49 -20.75 14.37
C ARG A 434 -10.07 -21.08 15.74
N ILE A 435 -9.69 -20.34 16.79
CA ILE A 435 -10.31 -20.48 18.12
C ILE A 435 -11.75 -19.95 18.08
N ILE A 436 -12.00 -18.79 17.47
CA ILE A 436 -13.37 -18.28 17.27
C ILE A 436 -14.24 -19.30 16.52
N ASP A 437 -13.74 -19.82 15.40
CA ASP A 437 -14.46 -20.79 14.58
C ASP A 437 -14.79 -22.06 15.39
N HIS A 438 -13.87 -22.49 16.26
CA HIS A 438 -14.10 -23.62 17.15
C HIS A 438 -15.16 -23.33 18.22
N LEU A 439 -15.18 -22.13 18.80
CA LEU A 439 -16.22 -21.74 19.76
C LEU A 439 -17.62 -21.73 19.12
N ILE A 440 -17.71 -21.29 17.85
CA ILE A 440 -18.95 -21.36 17.08
C ILE A 440 -19.33 -22.83 16.83
N ALA A 441 -18.41 -23.63 16.28
CA ALA A 441 -18.68 -25.01 15.89
C ALA A 441 -19.01 -25.93 17.08
N SER A 442 -18.54 -25.58 18.29
CA SER A 442 -18.83 -26.32 19.53
C SER A 442 -20.12 -25.85 20.22
N ASN A 443 -20.88 -24.91 19.64
CA ASN A 443 -22.04 -24.26 20.26
C ASN A 443 -21.72 -23.74 21.67
N TRP A 444 -20.55 -23.11 21.85
CA TRP A 444 -20.08 -22.64 23.16
C TRP A 444 -21.11 -21.73 23.87
N ALA A 445 -21.85 -20.92 23.12
CA ALA A 445 -22.88 -20.05 23.66
C ALA A 445 -24.07 -20.78 24.30
N ASP A 446 -24.37 -22.02 23.88
CA ASP A 446 -25.47 -22.84 24.40
C ASP A 446 -25.06 -23.72 25.60
N SER A 447 -23.79 -23.64 26.02
CA SER A 447 -23.29 -24.44 27.14
C SER A 447 -23.90 -23.97 28.48
N THR A 448 -24.40 -24.93 29.27
CA THR A 448 -25.14 -24.67 30.52
C THR A 448 -24.24 -24.46 31.75
N SER A 449 -22.92 -24.60 31.60
CA SER A 449 -21.94 -24.22 32.63
C SER A 449 -20.53 -24.06 32.05
N SER A 450 -19.72 -23.19 32.68
CA SER A 450 -18.29 -23.04 32.38
C SER A 450 -17.46 -24.29 32.72
N ARG A 451 -18.04 -25.31 33.38
CA ARG A 451 -17.38 -26.58 33.76
C ARG A 451 -17.46 -27.69 32.70
N GLN A 452 -18.43 -27.67 31.79
CA GLN A 452 -18.62 -28.76 30.81
C GLN A 452 -17.90 -28.53 29.47
N ALA A 453 -17.47 -27.31 29.16
CA ALA A 453 -16.85 -26.97 27.86
C ALA A 453 -15.39 -27.44 27.69
N GLY A 454 -14.76 -27.98 28.75
CA GLY A 454 -13.32 -28.29 28.79
C GLY A 454 -12.91 -29.74 28.47
N SER A 455 -13.84 -30.68 28.23
CA SER A 455 -13.51 -32.09 27.97
C SER A 455 -13.66 -32.46 26.49
N THR A 456 -12.57 -32.37 25.73
CA THR A 456 -12.51 -32.93 24.37
C THR A 456 -12.04 -34.38 24.41
N SER A 457 -12.95 -35.33 24.16
CA SER A 457 -12.60 -36.70 23.80
C SER A 457 -12.01 -36.73 22.39
N SER A 458 -10.79 -37.26 22.25
CA SER A 458 -10.13 -37.47 20.96
C SER A 458 -10.94 -38.41 20.04
N PRO A 459 -11.05 -38.15 18.73
CA PRO A 459 -11.63 -39.12 17.81
C PRO A 459 -10.64 -40.27 17.58
N GLN A 460 -11.09 -41.50 17.80
CA GLN A 460 -10.35 -42.72 17.51
C GLN A 460 -10.04 -42.83 16.01
N VAL A 461 -8.77 -43.07 15.71
CA VAL A 461 -8.28 -43.43 14.38
C VAL A 461 -8.71 -44.88 14.11
N GLY A 462 -9.68 -45.06 13.21
CA GLY A 462 -10.07 -46.36 12.67
C GLY A 462 -8.98 -46.92 11.75
N SER A 463 -8.61 -48.18 12.00
CA SER A 463 -7.57 -48.94 11.30
C SER A 463 -7.80 -49.10 9.80
N ALA A 464 -6.73 -48.90 9.03
CA ALA A 464 -6.63 -49.13 7.60
C ALA A 464 -6.86 -50.61 7.22
N GLY A 465 -7.81 -50.83 6.30
CA GLY A 465 -7.88 -52.03 5.47
C GLY A 465 -7.20 -51.77 4.12
N SER A 466 -6.40 -52.74 3.67
CA SER A 466 -5.59 -52.72 2.44
C SER A 466 -6.41 -52.58 1.15
N PRO A 467 -5.88 -51.92 0.08
CA PRO A 467 -6.59 -51.68 -1.17
C PRO A 467 -6.45 -52.85 -2.16
N GLN A 468 -7.57 -53.28 -2.74
CA GLN A 468 -7.60 -53.95 -4.05
C GLN A 468 -8.01 -52.94 -5.12
N ALA A 469 -7.19 -52.90 -6.17
CA ALA A 469 -7.11 -51.89 -7.20
C ALA A 469 -8.16 -52.03 -8.32
N GLY A 470 -8.41 -50.91 -9.03
CA GLY A 470 -8.28 -50.94 -10.49
C GLY A 470 -9.33 -50.24 -11.35
N SER A 471 -10.59 -50.16 -10.95
CA SER A 471 -11.66 -49.67 -11.86
C SER A 471 -12.67 -48.71 -11.23
N THR A 472 -12.82 -48.74 -9.91
CA THR A 472 -13.71 -47.83 -9.17
C THR A 472 -13.07 -46.47 -8.91
N GLU A 473 -11.77 -46.40 -8.61
CA GLU A 473 -11.09 -45.12 -8.28
C GLU A 473 -11.07 -44.11 -9.44
N LEU A 474 -10.93 -44.55 -10.69
CA LEU A 474 -11.01 -43.65 -11.87
C LEU A 474 -12.45 -43.17 -12.13
N ALA A 475 -13.44 -44.01 -11.87
CA ALA A 475 -14.86 -43.67 -11.98
C ALA A 475 -15.35 -42.78 -10.81
N GLU A 476 -14.79 -42.96 -9.62
CA GLU A 476 -15.00 -42.12 -8.43
C GLU A 476 -14.29 -40.76 -8.63
N ALA A 477 -13.07 -40.75 -9.15
CA ALA A 477 -12.33 -39.54 -9.51
C ALA A 477 -13.02 -38.75 -10.62
N SER A 478 -13.54 -39.41 -11.66
CA SER A 478 -14.38 -38.76 -12.68
C SER A 478 -15.71 -38.24 -12.11
N ARG A 479 -16.31 -38.94 -11.14
CA ARG A 479 -17.49 -38.45 -10.40
C ARG A 479 -17.18 -37.26 -9.49
N GLN A 480 -15.96 -37.17 -8.96
CA GLN A 480 -15.49 -36.06 -8.14
C GLN A 480 -15.11 -34.84 -8.99
N ILE A 481 -14.49 -35.06 -10.16
CA ILE A 481 -14.25 -34.04 -11.21
C ILE A 481 -15.58 -33.45 -11.74
N MET A 482 -16.63 -34.28 -11.84
CA MET A 482 -17.98 -33.85 -12.24
C MET A 482 -18.66 -32.89 -11.25
N ARG A 483 -18.21 -32.82 -9.99
CA ARG A 483 -18.82 -31.94 -8.96
C ARG A 483 -18.29 -30.49 -8.99
N THR A 484 -17.10 -30.26 -9.54
CA THR A 484 -16.51 -28.92 -9.77
C THR A 484 -15.53 -28.99 -10.95
N LEU A 485 -16.03 -28.79 -12.18
CA LEU A 485 -15.23 -28.95 -13.40
C LEU A 485 -13.99 -28.06 -13.42
N PHE A 486 -14.09 -26.85 -12.88
CA PHE A 486 -12.99 -25.91 -12.69
C PHE A 486 -13.28 -25.09 -11.42
N ASP A 487 -12.38 -25.16 -10.46
CA ASP A 487 -12.39 -24.41 -9.21
C ASP A 487 -11.13 -23.53 -9.15
N PRO A 488 -11.22 -22.23 -9.50
CA PRO A 488 -10.05 -21.38 -9.69
C PRO A 488 -9.05 -21.38 -8.51
N PRO A 489 -9.49 -21.27 -7.23
CA PRO A 489 -8.59 -21.33 -6.06
C PRO A 489 -7.74 -22.60 -5.96
N ILE A 490 -8.18 -23.72 -6.54
CA ILE A 490 -7.47 -25.01 -6.50
C ILE A 490 -6.71 -25.24 -7.80
N ASP A 491 -7.37 -25.04 -8.95
CA ASP A 491 -6.84 -25.44 -10.24
C ASP A 491 -5.78 -24.50 -10.79
N GLU A 492 -5.93 -23.18 -10.60
CA GLU A 492 -4.99 -22.19 -11.13
C GLU A 492 -3.58 -22.38 -10.53
N PRO A 493 -3.40 -22.52 -9.20
CA PRO A 493 -2.09 -22.79 -8.61
C PRO A 493 -1.46 -24.10 -9.11
N VAL A 494 -2.24 -25.17 -9.24
CA VAL A 494 -1.76 -26.48 -9.71
C VAL A 494 -1.26 -26.40 -11.16
N LEU A 495 -1.98 -25.68 -12.02
CA LEU A 495 -1.59 -25.46 -13.41
C LEU A 495 -0.32 -24.61 -13.52
N CYS A 496 -0.16 -23.57 -12.70
CA CYS A 496 1.07 -22.77 -12.66
C CYS A 496 2.30 -23.63 -12.35
N VAL A 497 2.24 -24.44 -11.29
CA VAL A 497 3.32 -25.37 -10.93
C VAL A 497 3.61 -26.37 -12.05
N THR A 498 2.56 -26.82 -12.75
CA THR A 498 2.71 -27.72 -13.90
C THR A 498 3.45 -27.06 -15.05
N TRP A 499 3.06 -25.84 -15.43
CA TRP A 499 3.69 -25.08 -16.51
C TRP A 499 5.16 -24.78 -16.24
N GLU A 500 5.50 -24.48 -14.98
CA GLU A 500 6.89 -24.26 -14.56
C GLU A 500 7.73 -25.52 -14.71
N LYS A 501 7.27 -26.67 -14.17
CA LYS A 501 7.96 -27.96 -14.33
C LYS A 501 8.16 -28.37 -15.79
N GLN A 502 7.26 -27.95 -16.68
CA GLN A 502 7.32 -28.23 -18.11
C GLN A 502 8.14 -27.21 -18.91
N ASN A 503 8.69 -26.17 -18.27
CA ASN A 503 9.33 -25.04 -18.95
C ASN A 503 8.44 -24.45 -20.08
N ARG A 504 7.13 -24.37 -19.82
CA ARG A 504 6.09 -24.08 -20.84
C ARG A 504 6.30 -22.74 -21.58
N PHE A 505 6.99 -21.80 -20.95
CA PHE A 505 7.18 -20.43 -21.43
C PHE A 505 8.54 -20.16 -22.07
N ARG A 506 9.39 -21.18 -22.21
CA ARG A 506 10.64 -21.07 -22.96
C ARG A 506 10.35 -20.93 -24.46
N GLY A 507 10.98 -19.95 -25.10
CA GLY A 507 10.80 -19.64 -26.51
C GLY A 507 12.11 -19.21 -27.18
N GLU A 508 12.25 -19.56 -28.46
CA GLU A 508 13.47 -19.35 -29.25
C GLU A 508 13.27 -18.36 -30.41
N GLU A 509 12.02 -17.98 -30.68
CA GLU A 509 11.68 -17.09 -31.79
C GLU A 509 11.93 -15.62 -31.41
N LYS A 510 11.62 -14.71 -32.34
CA LYS A 510 11.78 -13.26 -32.13
C LYS A 510 11.19 -12.82 -30.79
N ALA A 511 11.93 -11.95 -30.12
CA ALA A 511 11.58 -11.50 -28.79
C ALA A 511 10.44 -10.48 -28.82
N ILE A 512 9.56 -10.55 -27.83
CA ILE A 512 8.63 -9.49 -27.46
C ILE A 512 8.86 -9.10 -26.01
N ALA A 513 8.62 -7.84 -25.66
CA ALA A 513 8.94 -7.28 -24.35
C ALA A 513 7.74 -6.57 -23.71
N ALA A 514 7.78 -6.48 -22.39
CA ALA A 514 6.95 -5.58 -21.62
C ALA A 514 7.84 -4.63 -20.84
N ALA A 515 7.30 -3.46 -20.47
CA ALA A 515 7.96 -2.59 -19.53
C ALA A 515 8.36 -3.35 -18.25
N PRO A 516 9.59 -3.14 -17.74
CA PRO A 516 10.03 -3.79 -16.51
C PRO A 516 9.19 -3.31 -15.32
N VAL A 517 8.87 -4.23 -14.41
CA VAL A 517 8.04 -3.92 -13.25
C VAL A 517 8.89 -3.31 -12.14
N SER A 518 8.52 -2.12 -11.69
CA SER A 518 9.29 -1.41 -10.67
C SER A 518 9.18 -2.04 -9.28
N ALA A 519 10.33 -2.38 -8.69
CA ALA A 519 10.47 -3.02 -7.39
C ALA A 519 10.63 -2.00 -6.23
N ILE A 520 10.23 -0.74 -6.44
CA ILE A 520 10.23 0.34 -5.42
C ILE A 520 9.32 0.01 -4.23
N SER A 521 8.33 -0.86 -4.43
CA SER A 521 7.28 -1.20 -3.47
C SER A 521 6.61 -2.51 -3.89
N SER A 522 5.75 -3.08 -3.03
CA SER A 522 4.87 -4.18 -3.44
C SER A 522 4.11 -3.83 -4.73
N PRO A 523 4.06 -4.74 -5.71
CA PRO A 523 3.43 -4.48 -7.00
C PRO A 523 1.95 -4.14 -6.85
N ASN A 524 1.44 -3.30 -7.75
CA ASN A 524 0.03 -2.92 -7.77
C ASN A 524 -0.60 -3.32 -9.11
N LEU A 525 -1.92 -3.18 -9.23
CA LEU A 525 -2.63 -3.60 -10.45
C LEU A 525 -2.06 -2.98 -11.74
N SER A 526 -1.66 -1.70 -11.75
CA SER A 526 -1.11 -1.06 -12.97
C SER A 526 0.21 -1.68 -13.41
N SER A 527 0.98 -2.24 -12.47
CA SER A 527 2.27 -2.87 -12.73
C SER A 527 2.16 -4.08 -13.67
N PHE A 528 0.98 -4.67 -13.82
CA PHE A 528 0.78 -5.90 -14.60
C PHE A 528 0.13 -5.72 -15.97
N MET A 529 -0.21 -4.49 -16.38
CA MET A 529 -0.83 -4.27 -17.69
C MET A 529 0.10 -4.66 -18.84
N SER A 530 1.33 -4.14 -18.86
CA SER A 530 2.29 -4.47 -19.93
C SER A 530 2.65 -5.97 -19.92
N PRO A 531 2.94 -6.60 -18.77
CA PRO A 531 3.16 -8.05 -18.71
C PRO A 531 1.96 -8.89 -19.16
N LEU A 532 0.71 -8.50 -18.84
CA LEU A 532 -0.48 -9.22 -19.30
C LEU A 532 -0.61 -9.16 -20.82
N LEU A 533 -0.49 -7.97 -21.41
CA LEU A 533 -0.61 -7.80 -22.86
C LEU A 533 0.48 -8.58 -23.60
N LEU A 534 1.70 -8.60 -23.07
CA LEU A 534 2.77 -9.45 -23.57
C LEU A 534 2.39 -10.94 -23.50
N ASP A 535 1.85 -11.42 -22.38
CA ASP A 535 1.49 -12.84 -22.24
C ASP A 535 0.35 -13.24 -23.19
N VAL A 536 -0.68 -12.41 -23.32
CA VAL A 536 -1.78 -12.61 -24.28
C VAL A 536 -1.23 -12.65 -25.70
N ARG A 537 -0.37 -11.69 -26.09
CA ARG A 537 0.25 -11.65 -27.41
C ARG A 537 1.16 -12.86 -27.65
N ALA A 538 1.96 -13.25 -26.66
CA ALA A 538 2.87 -14.39 -26.75
C ALA A 538 2.10 -15.70 -27.03
N ARG A 539 1.01 -15.91 -26.28
CA ARG A 539 0.13 -17.08 -26.44
C ARG A 539 -0.59 -17.05 -27.78
N ALA A 540 -1.08 -15.89 -28.20
CA ALA A 540 -1.73 -15.73 -29.50
C ALA A 540 -0.76 -16.00 -30.66
N LEU A 541 0.47 -15.47 -30.60
CA LEU A 541 1.52 -15.75 -31.59
C LEU A 541 1.86 -17.23 -31.65
N GLU A 542 2.05 -17.88 -30.49
CA GLU A 542 2.29 -19.32 -30.43
C GLU A 542 1.16 -20.11 -31.10
N MET A 543 -0.10 -19.71 -30.87
CA MET A 543 -1.26 -20.38 -31.45
C MET A 543 -1.44 -20.11 -32.95
N LEU A 544 -1.06 -18.93 -33.42
CA LEU A 544 -1.17 -18.54 -34.83
C LEU A 544 -0.05 -19.11 -35.70
N THR A 545 1.14 -19.31 -35.12
CA THR A 545 2.37 -19.60 -35.87
C THR A 545 3.04 -20.91 -35.46
N GLU A 546 2.52 -21.59 -34.44
CA GLU A 546 3.12 -22.78 -33.80
C GLU A 546 4.53 -22.54 -33.22
N LYS A 547 4.92 -21.27 -33.12
CA LYS A 547 6.26 -20.81 -32.82
C LYS A 547 6.24 -19.94 -31.57
N ARG A 548 7.09 -20.26 -30.59
CA ARG A 548 7.10 -19.59 -29.28
C ARG A 548 8.03 -18.37 -29.27
N PRO A 549 7.50 -17.14 -29.19
CA PRO A 549 8.34 -15.95 -29.06
C PRO A 549 9.07 -15.94 -27.73
N ARG A 550 10.29 -15.43 -27.72
CA ARG A 550 11.03 -15.20 -26.47
C ARG A 550 10.39 -14.03 -25.71
N ARG A 551 10.09 -14.24 -24.44
CA ARG A 551 9.42 -13.26 -23.58
C ARG A 551 10.46 -12.49 -22.77
N VAL A 552 10.57 -11.19 -23.00
CA VAL A 552 11.49 -10.31 -22.28
C VAL A 552 10.72 -9.61 -21.16
N LEU A 553 10.94 -10.09 -19.94
CA LEU A 553 10.34 -9.59 -18.71
C LEU A 553 11.44 -9.39 -17.66
N GLY A 554 11.18 -8.52 -16.69
CA GLY A 554 12.17 -8.15 -15.70
C GLY A 554 11.67 -7.08 -14.74
N SER A 555 12.55 -6.66 -13.85
CA SER A 555 12.26 -5.64 -12.85
C SER A 555 13.10 -4.38 -13.01
N ASP A 556 12.58 -3.29 -12.44
CA ASP A 556 13.27 -2.02 -12.30
C ASP A 556 13.66 -1.81 -10.83
N HIS A 557 14.93 -1.48 -10.58
CA HIS A 557 15.48 -1.25 -9.24
C HIS A 557 15.07 0.08 -8.59
N GLY A 558 14.42 0.98 -9.33
CA GLY A 558 13.77 2.18 -8.81
C GLY A 558 14.70 3.33 -8.41
N GLY A 559 16.03 3.11 -8.39
CA GLY A 559 17.05 4.11 -8.05
C GLY A 559 16.67 4.95 -6.82
N LEU A 560 16.66 6.28 -7.00
CA LEU A 560 16.29 7.24 -5.95
C LEU A 560 14.98 6.89 -5.25
N ALA A 561 13.95 6.45 -5.97
CA ALA A 561 12.64 6.22 -5.38
C ALA A 561 12.66 5.05 -4.37
N LEU A 562 13.42 3.99 -4.65
CA LEU A 562 13.62 2.89 -3.70
C LEU A 562 14.44 3.38 -2.50
N GLN A 563 15.54 4.10 -2.75
CA GLN A 563 16.35 4.67 -1.67
C GLN A 563 15.51 5.54 -0.73
N LEU A 564 14.67 6.43 -1.26
CA LEU A 564 13.81 7.28 -0.43
C LEU A 564 12.75 6.48 0.34
N ALA A 565 12.23 5.39 -0.25
CA ALA A 565 11.30 4.51 0.45
C ALA A 565 11.97 3.84 1.66
N ILE A 566 13.24 3.43 1.51
CA ILE A 566 14.03 2.88 2.62
C ILE A 566 14.35 3.93 3.67
N GLU A 567 14.85 5.11 3.28
CA GLU A 567 15.10 6.23 4.19
C GLU A 567 13.85 6.52 5.05
N ARG A 568 12.66 6.57 4.44
CA ARG A 568 11.39 6.81 5.17
C ARG A 568 10.97 5.66 6.07
N SER A 569 11.40 4.44 5.77
CA SER A 569 11.08 3.25 6.58
C SER A 569 11.99 3.09 7.80
N LEU A 570 13.15 3.75 7.80
CA LEU A 570 14.14 3.64 8.86
C LEU A 570 13.94 4.74 9.91
N PRO A 571 14.20 4.43 11.20
CA PRO A 571 14.14 5.43 12.27
C PRO A 571 15.40 6.31 12.35
N TYR A 572 16.46 5.94 11.63
CA TYR A 572 17.76 6.62 11.58
C TYR A 572 17.99 7.21 10.18
N GLU A 573 18.79 8.27 10.11
CA GLU A 573 19.27 8.79 8.82
C GLU A 573 20.24 7.79 8.18
N ARG A 574 20.36 7.81 6.84
CA ARG A 574 21.21 6.85 6.12
C ARG A 574 22.68 6.92 6.56
N GLU A 575 23.17 8.11 6.91
CA GLU A 575 24.51 8.36 7.42
C GLU A 575 24.76 7.64 8.75
N GLU A 576 23.76 7.59 9.64
CA GLU A 576 23.84 6.89 10.92
C GLU A 576 23.85 5.36 10.73
N VAL A 577 23.16 4.86 9.70
CA VAL A 577 23.16 3.42 9.35
C VAL A 577 24.49 2.99 8.73
N GLY A 578 25.16 3.90 8.03
CA GLY A 578 26.38 3.60 7.27
C GLY A 578 26.07 3.07 5.86
N ARG A 579 26.94 3.43 4.90
CA ARG A 579 26.71 3.19 3.46
C ARG A 579 26.52 1.71 3.11
N ALA A 580 27.37 0.83 3.62
CA ALA A 580 27.32 -0.60 3.31
C ALA A 580 26.01 -1.24 3.79
N ASP A 581 25.65 -1.00 5.05
CA ASP A 581 24.44 -1.57 5.66
C ASP A 581 23.16 -0.97 5.06
N PHE A 582 23.18 0.31 4.72
CA PHE A 582 22.06 0.95 4.01
C PHE A 582 21.84 0.34 2.62
N ILE A 583 22.92 0.12 1.85
CA ILE A 583 22.83 -0.55 0.53
C ILE A 583 22.33 -1.99 0.69
N ALA A 584 22.78 -2.72 1.72
CA ALA A 584 22.30 -4.06 2.02
C ALA A 584 20.78 -4.07 2.31
N LYS A 585 20.28 -3.11 3.10
CA LYS A 585 18.83 -2.96 3.34
C LYS A 585 18.04 -2.67 2.06
N CYS A 586 18.56 -1.80 1.19
CA CYS A 586 17.98 -1.57 -0.13
C CYS A 586 17.97 -2.85 -0.98
N ARG A 587 19.03 -3.65 -0.92
CA ARG A 587 19.16 -4.96 -1.59
C ARG A 587 18.10 -5.94 -1.13
N ASP A 588 17.95 -6.11 0.18
CA ASP A 588 16.98 -7.03 0.75
C ASP A 588 15.55 -6.61 0.43
N TYR A 589 15.25 -5.32 0.46
CA TYR A 589 13.94 -4.81 0.10
C TYR A 589 13.64 -4.99 -1.39
N TYR A 590 14.60 -4.68 -2.26
CA TYR A 590 14.50 -4.91 -3.70
C TYR A 590 14.25 -6.40 -4.02
N ASN A 591 15.07 -7.30 -3.46
CA ASN A 591 14.97 -8.74 -3.72
C ASN A 591 13.61 -9.30 -3.28
N ARG A 592 13.09 -8.85 -2.13
CA ARG A 592 11.73 -9.24 -1.67
C ARG A 592 10.64 -8.76 -2.62
N ASN A 593 10.70 -7.52 -3.09
CA ASN A 593 9.71 -6.99 -4.02
C ASN A 593 9.80 -7.66 -5.40
N ASP A 594 11.01 -7.90 -5.91
CA ASP A 594 11.23 -8.61 -7.17
C ASP A 594 10.72 -10.07 -7.10
N ALA A 595 10.90 -10.76 -5.98
CA ALA A 595 10.30 -12.07 -5.74
C ALA A 595 8.76 -12.01 -5.72
N ALA A 596 8.18 -11.02 -5.03
CA ALA A 596 6.73 -10.83 -4.99
C ALA A 596 6.13 -10.48 -6.37
N ILE A 597 6.85 -9.71 -7.21
CA ILE A 597 6.47 -9.45 -8.61
C ILE A 597 6.38 -10.77 -9.37
N ARG A 598 7.42 -11.60 -9.29
CA ARG A 598 7.49 -12.90 -9.98
C ARG A 598 6.36 -13.84 -9.55
N GLU A 599 6.11 -13.95 -8.24
CA GLU A 599 5.03 -14.76 -7.68
C GLU A 599 3.66 -14.30 -8.18
N GLN A 600 3.37 -12.99 -8.13
CA GLN A 600 2.07 -12.46 -8.55
C GLN A 600 1.84 -12.57 -10.07
N LEU A 601 2.89 -12.41 -10.89
CA LEU A 601 2.82 -12.69 -12.33
C LEU A 601 2.42 -14.15 -12.58
N GLN A 602 3.05 -15.09 -11.87
CA GLN A 602 2.70 -16.51 -11.94
C GLN A 602 1.26 -16.77 -11.48
N GLN A 603 0.81 -16.18 -10.37
CA GLN A 603 -0.58 -16.31 -9.89
C GLN A 603 -1.60 -15.79 -10.92
N LEU A 604 -1.25 -14.76 -11.71
CA LEU A 604 -2.09 -14.23 -12.80
C LEU A 604 -1.97 -15.05 -14.11
N GLY A 605 -1.21 -16.14 -14.12
CA GLY A 605 -0.95 -16.96 -15.30
C GLY A 605 -0.08 -16.29 -16.35
N ILE A 606 0.64 -15.21 -16.00
CA ILE A 606 1.59 -14.55 -16.88
C ILE A 606 2.88 -15.37 -16.87
N GLY A 607 3.14 -16.02 -18.00
CA GLY A 607 4.27 -16.93 -18.12
C GLY A 607 5.56 -16.22 -18.51
N PHE A 608 6.66 -16.55 -17.83
CA PHE A 608 8.01 -16.14 -18.19
C PHE A 608 8.99 -17.30 -17.95
N ASP A 609 10.16 -17.23 -18.58
CA ASP A 609 11.26 -18.18 -18.40
C ASP A 609 12.17 -17.67 -17.26
N PRO A 610 12.21 -18.31 -16.08
CA PRO A 610 12.94 -17.78 -14.92
C PRO A 610 14.43 -17.47 -15.17
N PRO A 611 15.20 -18.30 -15.91
CA PRO A 611 16.59 -17.98 -16.30
C PRO A 611 16.72 -16.77 -17.22
N ALA A 612 15.66 -16.38 -17.91
CA ALA A 612 15.62 -15.21 -18.81
C ALA A 612 15.08 -13.95 -18.12
N TRP A 613 14.74 -14.00 -16.83
CA TRP A 613 14.32 -12.83 -16.06
C TRP A 613 15.45 -11.80 -15.99
N LEU A 614 15.16 -10.59 -16.49
CA LEU A 614 16.16 -9.54 -16.55
C LEU A 614 16.11 -8.64 -15.31
N ASP A 615 17.18 -8.67 -14.53
CA ASP A 615 17.40 -7.84 -13.34
C ASP A 615 18.63 -6.93 -13.58
N PRO A 616 18.47 -5.60 -13.64
CA PRO A 616 19.58 -4.67 -13.81
C PRO A 616 20.64 -4.74 -12.70
N MET A 617 20.26 -5.19 -11.52
CA MET A 617 21.11 -5.29 -10.33
C MET A 617 21.65 -6.71 -10.09
N ALA A 618 21.24 -7.70 -10.89
CA ALA A 618 21.94 -8.97 -10.97
C ALA A 618 23.29 -8.81 -11.66
N GLU A 619 24.21 -9.75 -11.47
CA GLU A 619 25.56 -9.69 -12.05
C GLU A 619 25.54 -9.54 -13.57
N SER A 620 24.60 -10.19 -14.27
CA SER A 620 24.43 -10.02 -15.71
C SER A 620 23.99 -8.61 -16.11
N GLY A 621 23.08 -8.00 -15.34
CA GLY A 621 22.58 -6.65 -15.58
C GLY A 621 23.66 -5.60 -15.32
N LYS A 622 24.41 -5.74 -14.22
CA LYS A 622 25.57 -4.92 -13.90
C LYS A 622 26.59 -4.94 -15.04
N ARG A 623 27.01 -6.12 -15.49
CA ARG A 623 27.96 -6.28 -16.62
C ARG A 623 27.43 -5.67 -17.91
N SER A 624 26.13 -5.78 -18.18
CA SER A 624 25.50 -5.15 -19.35
C SER A 624 25.62 -3.62 -19.29
N GLY A 625 25.31 -3.02 -18.13
CA GLY A 625 25.47 -1.58 -17.90
C GLY A 625 26.91 -1.10 -18.04
N GLU A 626 27.88 -1.80 -17.45
CA GLU A 626 29.31 -1.49 -17.56
C GLU A 626 29.81 -1.57 -19.00
N ARG A 627 29.44 -2.63 -19.73
CA ARG A 627 29.78 -2.76 -21.15
C ARG A 627 29.19 -1.64 -21.99
N LEU A 628 27.97 -1.21 -21.67
CA LEU A 628 27.31 -0.15 -22.41
C LEU A 628 28.04 1.17 -22.19
N PHE A 629 28.42 1.44 -20.94
CA PHE A 629 29.23 2.60 -20.56
C PHE A 629 30.56 2.64 -21.32
N TYR A 630 31.32 1.55 -21.33
CA TYR A 630 32.58 1.49 -22.07
C TYR A 630 32.36 1.61 -23.59
N ARG A 631 31.33 0.99 -24.13
CA ARG A 631 31.02 1.09 -25.57
C ARG A 631 30.70 2.52 -26.00
N LEU A 632 29.94 3.26 -25.19
CA LEU A 632 29.64 4.68 -25.44
C LEU A 632 30.89 5.55 -25.31
N LYS A 633 31.77 5.24 -24.34
CA LYS A 633 33.06 5.89 -24.17
C LYS A 633 33.97 5.69 -25.39
N ASP A 634 34.14 4.44 -25.83
CA ASP A 634 34.99 4.09 -26.98
C ASP A 634 34.46 4.70 -28.29
N ALA A 635 33.14 4.91 -28.40
CA ALA A 635 32.51 5.57 -29.53
C ALA A 635 32.59 7.12 -29.47
N GLY A 636 33.20 7.70 -28.42
CA GLY A 636 33.27 9.16 -28.24
C GLY A 636 31.92 9.83 -27.96
N LEU A 637 30.92 9.06 -27.53
CA LEU A 637 29.56 9.52 -27.26
C LEU A 637 29.32 9.86 -25.78
N LEU A 638 30.25 9.47 -24.91
CA LEU A 638 30.21 9.77 -23.48
C LEU A 638 31.18 10.91 -23.16
N VAL A 639 30.68 11.95 -22.49
CA VAL A 639 31.50 13.07 -22.00
C VAL A 639 31.31 13.24 -20.51
N ARG A 640 32.39 13.61 -19.81
CA ARG A 640 32.34 14.06 -18.41
C ARG A 640 32.69 15.54 -18.42
N GLU A 641 31.71 16.39 -18.10
CA GLU A 641 31.87 17.84 -18.18
C GLU A 641 30.93 18.56 -17.22
N LYS A 642 31.21 19.84 -16.96
CA LYS A 642 30.36 20.70 -16.14
C LYS A 642 29.17 21.24 -16.94
N ARG A 643 27.96 20.95 -16.49
CA ARG A 643 26.71 21.50 -17.04
C ARG A 643 25.75 21.91 -15.93
N TRP A 644 24.76 22.71 -16.29
CA TRP A 644 23.62 22.95 -15.40
C TRP A 644 22.81 21.68 -15.27
N ALA A 645 22.57 21.30 -14.03
CA ALA A 645 21.57 20.32 -13.71
C ALA A 645 20.76 20.81 -12.52
N TYR A 646 19.53 20.32 -12.41
CA TYR A 646 18.76 20.51 -11.20
C TYR A 646 19.37 19.64 -10.11
N HIS A 647 19.60 20.22 -8.93
CA HIS A 647 20.15 19.51 -7.80
C HIS A 647 19.19 19.56 -6.63
N CYS A 648 18.99 18.41 -5.98
CA CYS A 648 18.16 18.33 -4.78
C CYS A 648 19.04 18.27 -3.53
N PRO A 649 18.99 19.28 -2.65
CA PRO A 649 19.83 19.30 -1.45
C PRO A 649 19.46 18.19 -0.46
N ARG A 650 18.17 17.86 -0.34
CA ARG A 650 17.70 16.80 0.57
C ARG A 650 17.98 15.38 0.06
N CYS A 651 17.97 15.18 -1.26
CA CYS A 651 18.34 13.88 -1.82
C CYS A 651 19.85 13.77 -2.08
N GLU A 652 20.56 14.88 -2.05
CA GLU A 652 21.99 15.04 -2.36
C GLU A 652 22.36 14.50 -3.75
N THR A 653 21.50 14.69 -4.75
CA THR A 653 21.72 14.18 -6.12
C THR A 653 21.16 15.10 -7.18
N VAL A 654 21.79 15.03 -8.35
CA VAL A 654 21.28 15.61 -9.59
C VAL A 654 19.96 14.95 -10.02
N LEU A 655 19.05 15.77 -10.54
CA LEU A 655 17.75 15.42 -11.10
C LEU A 655 17.70 15.76 -12.59
N VAL A 656 16.97 14.95 -13.35
CA VAL A 656 16.57 15.31 -14.73
C VAL A 656 15.35 16.23 -14.68
N SER A 657 15.14 17.01 -15.74
CA SER A 657 14.02 17.96 -15.85
C SER A 657 12.66 17.33 -15.58
N SER A 658 12.47 16.05 -15.93
CA SER A 658 11.23 15.30 -15.71
C SER A 658 10.98 14.91 -14.24
N ASP A 659 11.99 14.97 -13.37
CA ASP A 659 11.88 14.72 -11.93
C ASP A 659 11.70 16.02 -11.12
N VAL A 660 11.58 17.16 -11.80
CA VAL A 660 11.39 18.49 -11.21
C VAL A 660 9.97 18.97 -11.42
N GLY A 661 9.27 19.27 -10.33
CA GLY A 661 7.96 19.90 -10.31
C GLY A 661 8.07 21.42 -10.18
N ARG A 662 6.96 22.12 -10.42
CA ARG A 662 6.80 23.55 -10.15
C ARG A 662 5.83 23.74 -8.99
N SER A 663 6.11 24.70 -8.13
CA SER A 663 5.28 25.07 -6.98
C SER A 663 5.40 26.54 -6.67
N LYS A 664 4.50 27.07 -5.83
CA LYS A 664 4.65 28.40 -5.26
C LYS A 664 5.37 28.31 -3.90
N LEU A 665 6.42 29.10 -3.73
CA LEU A 665 7.12 29.27 -2.45
C LEU A 665 6.65 30.60 -1.84
N LYS A 666 6.11 30.53 -0.62
CA LYS A 666 5.75 31.74 0.15
C LYS A 666 7.00 32.31 0.78
N ILE A 667 7.20 33.61 0.61
CA ILE A 667 8.35 34.34 1.14
C ILE A 667 7.82 35.61 1.81
N ASP A 668 8.32 35.90 3.01
CA ASP A 668 7.86 37.03 3.83
C ASP A 668 8.73 38.29 3.66
N HIS A 669 9.82 38.17 2.90
CA HIS A 669 10.81 39.22 2.70
C HIS A 669 11.38 39.19 1.29
N HIS A 670 11.62 40.37 0.75
CA HIS A 670 12.51 40.58 -0.40
C HIS A 670 13.58 41.60 -0.02
N TYR A 671 14.69 41.56 -0.76
CA TYR A 671 15.89 42.33 -0.45
C TYR A 671 16.25 43.20 -1.65
N SER A 672 16.54 44.46 -1.36
CA SER A 672 17.21 45.37 -2.29
C SER A 672 18.70 45.41 -1.96
N ILE A 673 19.56 45.23 -2.95
CA ILE A 673 21.02 45.24 -2.81
C ILE A 673 21.60 46.26 -3.79
N ARG A 674 22.38 47.22 -3.26
CA ARG A 674 23.03 48.28 -4.03
C ARG A 674 24.47 47.91 -4.38
N PHE A 675 24.79 47.98 -5.67
CA PHE A 675 26.14 47.84 -6.23
C PHE A 675 26.71 49.23 -6.53
N ARG A 676 27.73 49.67 -5.78
CA ARG A 676 28.27 51.04 -5.89
C ARG A 676 29.20 51.20 -7.09
N THR A 677 29.03 52.27 -7.84
CA THR A 677 29.92 52.70 -8.93
C THR A 677 30.62 54.00 -8.55
N LYS A 678 31.55 54.49 -9.39
CA LYS A 678 32.13 55.83 -9.22
C LYS A 678 31.11 56.96 -9.36
N ALA A 679 30.02 56.72 -10.09
CA ALA A 679 29.03 57.73 -10.46
C ALA A 679 27.68 57.59 -9.71
N GLY A 680 27.55 56.63 -8.79
CA GLY A 680 26.30 56.35 -8.07
C GLY A 680 26.21 54.91 -7.57
N ALA A 681 25.01 54.33 -7.64
CA ALA A 681 24.79 52.93 -7.32
C ALA A 681 23.69 52.34 -8.21
N VAL A 682 23.81 51.05 -8.54
CA VAL A 682 22.77 50.27 -9.22
C VAL A 682 22.05 49.42 -8.17
N GLU A 683 20.74 49.53 -8.13
CA GLU A 683 19.90 48.80 -7.17
C GLU A 683 19.34 47.54 -7.82
N THR A 684 19.51 46.40 -7.17
CA THR A 684 19.02 45.09 -7.62
C THR A 684 18.05 44.49 -6.60
N LYS A 685 17.12 43.66 -7.04
CA LYS A 685 16.14 42.99 -6.15
C LYS A 685 16.35 41.48 -6.14
N THR A 686 16.28 40.85 -4.97
CA THR A 686 16.38 39.40 -4.80
C THR A 686 15.56 38.90 -3.62
N HIS A 687 15.20 37.62 -3.67
CA HIS A 687 14.56 36.90 -2.55
C HIS A 687 15.59 36.12 -1.72
N PHE A 688 16.78 35.89 -2.29
CA PHE A 688 17.86 35.09 -1.72
C PHE A 688 19.15 35.91 -1.74
N PRO A 689 19.38 36.78 -0.75
CA PRO A 689 20.54 37.68 -0.72
C PRO A 689 21.87 36.92 -0.66
N GLU A 690 21.90 35.70 -0.13
CA GLU A 690 23.07 34.83 -0.13
C GLU A 690 23.62 34.52 -1.53
N LEU A 691 22.79 34.56 -2.58
CA LEU A 691 23.23 34.38 -3.97
C LEU A 691 24.18 35.47 -4.45
N VAL A 692 24.18 36.65 -3.80
CA VAL A 692 25.09 37.74 -4.15
C VAL A 692 26.55 37.30 -4.07
N LEU A 693 26.89 36.29 -3.24
CA LEU A 693 28.25 35.76 -3.13
C LEU A 693 28.80 35.19 -4.44
N GLY A 694 27.91 34.78 -5.35
CA GLY A 694 28.27 34.27 -6.68
C GLY A 694 28.08 35.30 -7.80
N ALA A 695 27.85 36.57 -7.46
CA ALA A 695 27.63 37.61 -8.45
C ALA A 695 28.92 37.92 -9.22
N VAL A 696 28.88 37.77 -10.55
CA VAL A 696 30.02 38.08 -11.44
C VAL A 696 29.82 39.35 -12.26
N ALA A 697 28.58 39.85 -12.35
CA ALA A 697 28.21 41.04 -13.12
C ALA A 697 26.85 41.58 -12.64
N VAL A 698 26.50 42.78 -13.08
CA VAL A 698 25.16 43.34 -12.95
C VAL A 698 24.59 43.64 -14.33
N ALA A 699 23.49 42.99 -14.70
CA ALA A 699 22.74 43.30 -15.91
C ALA A 699 21.78 44.45 -15.63
N VAL A 700 21.76 45.46 -16.51
CA VAL A 700 20.84 46.59 -16.49
C VAL A 700 20.07 46.65 -17.78
N LYS A 701 18.79 47.02 -17.70
CA LYS A 701 17.98 47.25 -18.89
C LYS A 701 18.50 48.48 -19.64
N ALA A 702 18.82 48.35 -20.93
CA ALA A 702 19.43 49.44 -21.70
C ALA A 702 18.57 50.71 -21.75
N SER A 703 17.24 50.54 -21.87
CA SER A 703 16.24 51.62 -21.83
C SER A 703 15.78 52.01 -20.41
N GLY A 704 16.33 51.36 -19.39
CA GLY A 704 15.95 51.49 -18.00
C GLY A 704 16.64 52.61 -17.24
N THR A 705 16.28 52.79 -15.96
CA THR A 705 16.81 53.87 -15.10
C THR A 705 18.32 53.73 -14.89
N PHE A 706 18.80 52.48 -14.84
CA PHE A 706 20.21 52.15 -14.62
C PHE A 706 21.02 52.00 -15.93
N GLY A 707 20.40 52.16 -17.10
CA GLY A 707 21.08 52.00 -18.40
C GLY A 707 22.31 52.91 -18.59
N LYS A 708 22.30 54.11 -17.96
CA LYS A 708 23.44 55.04 -17.94
C LYS A 708 24.71 54.51 -17.26
N PHE A 709 24.60 53.44 -16.47
CA PHE A 709 25.74 52.80 -15.80
C PHE A 709 26.33 51.65 -16.63
N ALA A 710 25.76 51.30 -17.79
CA ALA A 710 26.29 50.26 -18.66
C ALA A 710 27.74 50.57 -19.09
N GLY A 711 28.58 49.53 -19.10
CA GLY A 711 30.01 49.63 -19.40
C GLY A 711 30.87 50.10 -18.22
N GLN A 712 30.27 50.51 -17.10
CA GLN A 712 31.00 50.84 -15.88
C GLN A 712 31.32 49.60 -15.04
N GLN A 713 32.16 49.77 -14.02
CA GLN A 713 32.44 48.78 -12.98
C GLN A 713 31.70 49.17 -11.70
N ALA A 714 31.15 48.17 -11.01
CA ALA A 714 30.60 48.32 -9.68
C ALA A 714 31.40 47.50 -8.67
N LYS A 715 31.42 47.93 -7.41
CA LYS A 715 31.97 47.16 -6.31
C LYS A 715 30.98 46.10 -5.87
N HIS A 716 31.42 44.85 -5.87
CA HIS A 716 30.67 43.75 -5.29
C HIS A 716 30.50 43.99 -3.78
N PRO A 717 29.27 44.00 -3.25
CA PRO A 717 28.96 44.51 -1.91
C PRO A 717 29.40 43.60 -0.75
N VAL A 718 30.16 42.54 -1.02
CA VAL A 718 30.60 41.57 0.00
C VAL A 718 32.11 41.37 -0.07
N ASN A 719 32.66 41.06 -1.24
CA ASN A 719 34.11 40.83 -1.40
C ASN A 719 34.88 42.07 -1.89
N GLY A 720 34.19 43.13 -2.32
CA GLY A 720 34.81 44.39 -2.78
C GLY A 720 35.46 44.33 -4.18
N ASN A 721 35.37 43.20 -4.88
CA ASN A 721 35.90 43.06 -6.24
C ASN A 721 35.11 43.93 -7.23
N ASP A 722 35.73 44.33 -8.33
CA ASP A 722 35.04 45.02 -9.42
C ASP A 722 34.25 44.01 -10.27
N VAL A 723 32.96 44.28 -10.45
CA VAL A 723 32.06 43.52 -11.33
C VAL A 723 31.52 44.44 -12.45
N PRO A 724 31.52 43.99 -13.71
CA PRO A 724 31.06 44.80 -14.83
C PRO A 724 29.53 45.00 -14.79
N ILE A 725 29.09 46.17 -15.27
CA ILE A 725 27.69 46.47 -15.54
C ILE A 725 27.43 46.32 -17.04
N ILE A 726 26.49 45.45 -17.40
CA ILE A 726 26.20 45.06 -18.79
C ILE A 726 24.79 45.48 -19.19
N ALA A 727 24.66 46.11 -20.35
CA ALA A 727 23.38 46.47 -20.92
C ALA A 727 22.74 45.26 -21.59
N VAL A 728 21.45 45.04 -21.29
CA VAL A 728 20.62 44.00 -21.91
C VAL A 728 19.31 44.64 -22.38
N ASP A 729 18.85 44.30 -23.59
CA ASP A 729 17.64 44.90 -24.15
C ASP A 729 16.37 44.41 -23.43
N GLU A 730 16.30 43.09 -23.19
CA GLU A 730 15.19 42.45 -22.50
C GLU A 730 15.62 41.92 -21.12
N LEU A 731 15.20 42.63 -20.07
CA LEU A 731 15.37 42.23 -18.68
C LEU A 731 14.03 42.40 -17.93
N ALA A 732 13.68 41.43 -17.09
CA ALA A 732 12.41 41.42 -16.35
C ALA A 732 12.33 42.52 -15.27
N ALA A 733 13.49 42.91 -14.72
CA ALA A 733 13.64 44.03 -13.80
C ALA A 733 14.57 45.09 -14.42
N ASP A 734 14.63 46.27 -13.80
CA ASP A 734 15.49 47.37 -14.27
C ASP A 734 16.98 47.05 -14.13
N ALA A 735 17.34 46.26 -13.10
CA ALA A 735 18.67 45.67 -12.91
C ALA A 735 18.61 44.36 -12.11
N VAL A 736 19.52 43.43 -12.42
CA VAL A 736 19.69 42.12 -11.77
C VAL A 736 21.19 41.79 -11.66
N PHE A 737 21.65 41.30 -10.51
CA PHE A 737 23.00 40.73 -10.42
C PHE A 737 23.00 39.30 -10.97
N LEU A 738 24.01 38.96 -11.75
CA LEU A 738 24.08 37.67 -12.44
C LEU A 738 24.83 36.64 -11.61
N VAL A 739 24.22 35.47 -11.41
CA VAL A 739 24.83 34.32 -10.74
C VAL A 739 24.87 33.11 -11.67
N PRO A 740 25.77 33.09 -12.68
CA PRO A 740 25.80 32.08 -13.74
C PRO A 740 25.81 30.62 -13.29
N ALA A 741 26.44 30.31 -12.14
CA ALA A 741 26.52 28.93 -11.65
C ALA A 741 25.17 28.38 -11.15
N HIS A 742 24.20 29.25 -10.85
CA HIS A 742 22.91 28.90 -10.24
C HIS A 742 21.68 29.29 -11.06
N ASN A 743 21.88 29.96 -12.20
CA ASN A 743 20.80 30.35 -13.11
C ASN A 743 21.30 30.29 -14.56
N ARG A 744 20.65 29.46 -15.40
CA ARG A 744 21.01 29.29 -16.81
C ARG A 744 20.82 30.56 -17.65
N SER A 745 19.81 31.37 -17.35
CA SER A 745 19.59 32.65 -18.04
C SER A 745 20.68 33.65 -17.69
N ASP A 746 21.10 33.72 -16.43
CA ASP A 746 22.21 34.57 -16.00
C ASP A 746 23.52 34.16 -16.67
N ASP A 747 23.77 32.84 -16.82
CA ASP A 747 24.93 32.34 -17.55
C ASP A 747 24.91 32.74 -19.03
N GLN A 748 23.76 32.63 -19.68
CA GLN A 748 23.64 33.02 -21.09
C GLN A 748 23.98 34.51 -21.27
N ILE A 749 23.39 35.39 -20.46
CA ILE A 749 23.69 36.83 -20.47
C ILE A 749 25.19 37.08 -20.20
N ALA A 750 25.76 36.40 -19.21
CA ALA A 750 27.17 36.52 -18.89
C ALA A 750 28.07 36.06 -20.05
N ARG A 751 27.74 34.95 -20.74
CA ARG A 751 28.49 34.44 -21.90
C ARG A 751 28.44 35.40 -23.08
N ASP A 752 27.28 35.94 -23.38
CA ASP A 752 27.08 36.87 -24.49
C ASP A 752 27.90 38.15 -24.27
N ALA A 753 28.11 38.54 -23.01
CA ALA A 753 29.02 39.61 -22.61
C ALA A 753 30.51 39.20 -22.47
N GLY A 754 30.88 37.96 -22.82
CA GLY A 754 32.25 37.45 -22.75
C GLY A 754 32.73 37.01 -21.36
N ILE A 755 31.85 36.96 -20.36
CA ILE A 755 32.18 36.59 -18.98
C ILE A 755 32.18 35.06 -18.82
N ARG A 756 33.35 34.49 -18.49
CA ARG A 756 33.59 33.03 -18.38
C ARG A 756 33.64 32.50 -16.94
N GLU A 757 33.53 33.37 -15.93
CA GLU A 757 33.54 32.99 -14.52
C GLU A 757 32.20 32.36 -14.06
N ARG A 758 32.26 31.31 -13.23
CA ARG A 758 31.10 30.65 -12.62
C ARG A 758 31.43 30.32 -11.17
N VAL A 759 30.86 31.07 -10.24
CA VAL A 759 31.07 30.88 -8.80
C VAL A 759 29.92 30.07 -8.22
N VAL A 760 30.22 28.83 -7.79
CA VAL A 760 29.24 27.94 -7.15
C VAL A 760 29.09 28.37 -5.68
N VAL A 761 27.92 28.88 -5.34
CA VAL A 761 27.54 29.37 -4.00
C VAL A 761 27.08 28.22 -3.10
N PHE A 762 26.32 27.26 -3.65
CA PHE A 762 25.76 26.15 -2.88
C PHE A 762 26.45 24.81 -3.20
N ASP A 763 26.80 24.06 -2.16
CA ASP A 763 27.30 22.69 -2.25
C ASP A 763 26.19 21.68 -2.63
N GLU A 764 26.48 20.38 -2.53
CA GLU A 764 25.52 19.29 -2.78
C GLU A 764 24.41 19.18 -1.72
N LYS A 765 24.57 19.77 -0.54
CA LYS A 765 23.59 19.73 0.56
C LYS A 765 22.75 21.01 0.64
N GLY A 766 23.05 21.99 -0.21
CA GLY A 766 22.41 23.30 -0.21
C GLY A 766 22.98 24.26 0.83
N ALA A 767 24.13 23.92 1.44
CA ALA A 767 24.88 24.82 2.30
C ALA A 767 25.79 25.73 1.45
N VAL A 768 26.17 26.87 2.01
CA VAL A 768 27.01 27.85 1.30
C VAL A 768 28.47 27.37 1.29
N SER A 769 29.02 27.12 0.10
CA SER A 769 30.37 26.59 -0.11
C SER A 769 31.46 27.67 -0.25
N ILE A 770 31.11 28.94 -0.09
CA ILE A 770 32.04 30.07 -0.22
C ILE A 770 32.86 30.22 1.06
N ALA A 771 34.18 30.36 0.92
CA ALA A 771 35.09 30.55 2.05
C ALA A 771 34.64 31.70 2.96
N GLY A 772 34.62 31.46 4.27
CA GLY A 772 34.08 32.39 5.26
C GLY A 772 32.58 32.25 5.53
N TYR A 773 31.86 31.45 4.75
CA TYR A 773 30.45 31.10 4.95
C TYR A 773 30.20 29.58 5.07
N THR A 774 31.24 28.78 4.87
CA THR A 774 31.24 27.33 5.09
C THR A 774 30.83 27.00 6.53
N GLU A 775 30.13 25.87 6.72
CA GLU A 775 29.60 25.39 8.02
C GLU A 775 28.49 26.25 8.66
N LEU A 776 28.09 27.37 8.04
CA LEU A 776 26.95 28.15 8.51
C LEU A 776 25.64 27.56 7.99
N SER A 777 24.60 27.58 8.82
CA SER A 777 23.24 27.38 8.32
C SER A 777 22.89 28.46 7.30
N LEU A 778 21.94 28.17 6.40
CA LEU A 778 21.54 29.12 5.36
C LEU A 778 21.06 30.47 5.94
N GLU A 779 20.41 30.44 7.11
CA GLU A 779 19.95 31.65 7.80
C GLU A 779 21.11 32.44 8.40
N GLU A 780 22.09 31.77 9.01
CA GLU A 780 23.31 32.42 9.52
C GLU A 780 24.14 33.01 8.38
N ALA A 781 24.29 32.27 7.27
CA ALA A 781 24.96 32.76 6.08
C ALA A 781 24.25 34.00 5.54
N ARG A 782 22.91 33.97 5.42
CA ARG A 782 22.09 35.13 5.02
C ARG A 782 22.32 36.32 5.94
N ARG A 783 22.25 36.13 7.26
CA ARG A 783 22.47 37.19 8.26
C ARG A 783 23.87 37.79 8.13
N LYS A 784 24.89 36.95 7.94
CA LYS A 784 26.28 37.36 7.74
C LYS A 784 26.48 38.11 6.43
N VAL A 785 25.87 37.65 5.33
CA VAL A 785 25.89 38.35 4.04
C VAL A 785 25.27 39.74 4.18
N LEU A 786 24.07 39.85 4.75
CA LEU A 786 23.41 41.13 4.99
C LEU A 786 24.25 42.04 5.91
N GLY A 787 24.89 41.47 6.93
CA GLY A 787 25.82 42.20 7.80
C GLY A 787 27.03 42.76 7.08
N HIS A 788 27.62 42.01 6.13
CA HIS A 788 28.74 42.49 5.31
C HIS A 788 28.31 43.58 4.32
N ILE A 789 27.12 43.47 3.74
CA ILE A 789 26.59 44.50 2.83
C ILE A 789 26.23 45.79 3.60
N GLY A 790 25.75 45.65 4.84
CA GLY A 790 25.43 46.77 5.73
C GLY A 790 24.35 47.68 5.14
N ALA A 791 24.61 48.99 5.12
CA ALA A 791 23.65 50.01 4.69
C ALA A 791 23.24 49.91 3.20
N ASP A 792 23.98 49.14 2.39
CA ASP A 792 23.67 48.94 0.98
C ASP A 792 22.65 47.82 0.73
N ALA A 793 22.19 47.12 1.78
CA ALA A 793 21.10 46.17 1.73
C ALA A 793 19.89 46.69 2.51
N THR A 794 18.71 46.57 1.90
CA THR A 794 17.43 46.89 2.54
C THR A 794 16.54 45.66 2.52
N GLN A 795 16.15 45.18 3.70
CA GLN A 795 15.13 44.14 3.84
C GLN A 795 13.74 44.79 3.82
N ILE A 796 12.87 44.29 2.96
CA ILE A 796 11.51 44.81 2.79
C ILE A 796 10.55 43.67 3.12
N ALA A 797 9.70 43.89 4.12
CA ALA A 797 8.66 42.93 4.49
C ALA A 797 7.58 42.88 3.41
N GLY A 798 7.16 41.67 3.03
CA GLY A 798 6.11 41.47 2.03
C GLY A 798 5.81 39.99 1.85
N HIS A 799 4.53 39.64 1.80
CA HIS A 799 4.08 38.27 1.58
C HIS A 799 3.89 38.04 0.09
N GLU A 800 4.84 37.35 -0.54
CA GLU A 800 4.80 37.03 -1.96
C GLU A 800 4.90 35.52 -2.19
N ALA A 801 4.27 35.05 -3.27
CA ALA A 801 4.32 33.66 -3.70
C ALA A 801 5.11 33.55 -5.02
N ILE A 802 6.39 33.17 -4.94
CA ILE A 802 7.24 33.06 -6.12
C ILE A 802 7.21 31.64 -6.71
N ASP A 803 7.51 31.53 -8.00
CA ASP A 803 7.70 30.23 -8.64
C ASP A 803 9.00 29.58 -8.15
N ALA A 804 8.88 28.34 -7.69
CA ALA A 804 10.00 27.53 -7.24
C ALA A 804 9.93 26.13 -7.84
N HIS A 805 11.10 25.60 -8.15
CA HIS A 805 11.25 24.20 -8.54
C HIS A 805 11.27 23.31 -7.30
N ARG A 806 10.61 22.15 -7.35
CA ARG A 806 10.64 21.14 -6.28
C ARG A 806 10.98 19.77 -6.80
N CYS A 807 11.63 18.96 -5.98
CA CYS A 807 11.85 17.55 -6.28
C CYS A 807 10.50 16.83 -6.26
N GLN A 808 10.12 16.12 -7.33
CA GLN A 808 8.86 15.35 -7.36
C GLN A 808 8.85 14.15 -6.41
N ARG A 809 9.99 13.82 -5.79
CA ARG A 809 10.13 12.66 -4.89
C ARG A 809 10.09 13.03 -3.42
N CYS A 810 10.83 14.07 -3.03
CA CYS A 810 10.95 14.51 -1.64
C CYS A 810 10.41 15.91 -1.37
N GLU A 811 9.87 16.60 -2.39
CA GLU A 811 9.23 17.92 -2.32
C GLU A 811 10.12 19.08 -1.86
N ALA A 812 11.39 18.83 -1.56
CA ALA A 812 12.37 19.88 -1.27
C ALA A 812 12.51 20.83 -2.46
N VAL A 813 12.75 22.11 -2.16
CA VAL A 813 13.09 23.12 -3.19
C VAL A 813 14.39 22.68 -3.86
N VAL A 814 14.42 22.72 -5.19
CA VAL A 814 15.60 22.37 -5.99
C VAL A 814 16.16 23.62 -6.64
N TYR A 815 17.48 23.67 -6.73
CA TYR A 815 18.19 24.75 -7.38
C TYR A 815 18.94 24.21 -8.59
N GLN A 816 19.21 25.09 -9.55
CA GLN A 816 20.14 24.77 -10.62
C GLN A 816 21.57 24.91 -10.07
N ARG A 817 22.43 23.98 -10.45
CA ARG A 817 23.85 24.00 -10.08
C ARG A 817 24.69 23.60 -11.28
N TYR A 818 25.78 24.33 -11.49
CA TYR A 818 26.82 23.96 -12.43
C TYR A 818 27.71 22.88 -11.82
N SER A 819 27.54 21.63 -12.25
CA SER A 819 28.22 20.47 -11.67
C SER A 819 28.77 19.54 -12.75
N GLU A 820 29.89 18.87 -12.46
CA GLU A 820 30.50 17.89 -13.35
C GLU A 820 29.72 16.57 -13.26
N GLN A 821 29.25 16.07 -14.41
CA GLN A 821 28.45 14.84 -14.50
C GLN A 821 28.80 14.06 -15.76
N PHE A 822 28.34 12.81 -15.86
CA PHE A 822 28.43 12.00 -17.07
C PHE A 822 27.22 12.24 -17.97
N PHE A 823 27.50 12.63 -19.22
CA PHE A 823 26.48 12.85 -20.24
C PHE A 823 26.71 11.94 -21.44
N VAL A 824 25.61 11.39 -21.96
CA VAL A 824 25.59 10.75 -23.26
C VAL A 824 25.14 11.79 -24.29
N ASN A 825 25.95 11.99 -25.33
CA ASN A 825 25.59 12.82 -26.47
C ASN A 825 24.54 12.10 -27.34
N VAL A 826 23.27 12.34 -26.98
CA VAL A 826 22.11 11.76 -27.66
C VAL A 826 21.61 12.62 -28.83
N GLU A 827 22.10 13.85 -28.98
CA GLU A 827 21.68 14.79 -30.02
C GLU A 827 21.95 14.22 -31.42
N ASN A 828 23.14 13.65 -31.63
CA ASN A 828 23.49 12.95 -32.87
C ASN A 828 22.61 11.73 -33.15
N GLY A 829 22.10 11.08 -32.09
CA GLY A 829 21.22 9.92 -32.21
C GLY A 829 19.76 10.29 -32.46
N ALA A 830 19.33 11.52 -32.17
CA ALA A 830 17.97 11.99 -32.41
C ALA A 830 17.62 11.93 -33.91
N GLY A 831 18.57 12.29 -34.79
CA GLY A 831 18.40 12.19 -36.24
C GLY A 831 18.26 10.74 -36.73
N HIS A 832 18.99 9.80 -36.14
CA HIS A 832 18.86 8.37 -36.46
C HIS A 832 17.49 7.83 -36.04
N LEU A 833 17.03 8.16 -34.84
CA LEU A 833 15.71 7.73 -34.38
C LEU A 833 14.59 8.35 -35.22
N ARG A 834 14.68 9.64 -35.54
CA ARG A 834 13.73 10.31 -36.44
C ARG A 834 13.62 9.58 -37.79
N ARG A 835 14.77 9.28 -38.42
CA ARG A 835 14.81 8.52 -39.67
C ARG A 835 14.22 7.12 -39.54
N ALA A 836 14.53 6.42 -38.44
CA ALA A 836 13.99 5.09 -38.19
C ALA A 836 12.45 5.11 -38.04
N ILE A 837 11.90 6.15 -37.42
CA ILE A 837 10.45 6.37 -37.31
C ILE A 837 9.83 6.72 -38.68
N GLU A 838 10.46 7.61 -39.45
CA GLU A 838 9.96 8.06 -40.75
C GLU A 838 9.97 6.96 -41.82
N THR A 839 11.01 6.12 -41.81
CA THR A 839 11.14 4.97 -42.73
C THR A 839 10.30 3.75 -42.33
N GLY A 840 9.68 3.78 -41.14
CA GLY A 840 8.86 2.68 -40.62
C GLY A 840 9.67 1.53 -40.00
N ALA A 841 10.98 1.71 -39.77
CA ALA A 841 11.81 0.76 -39.01
C ALA A 841 11.47 0.76 -37.51
N VAL A 842 10.92 1.86 -37.00
CA VAL A 842 10.28 1.96 -35.69
C VAL A 842 8.84 2.42 -35.89
N GLN A 843 7.89 1.65 -35.39
CA GLN A 843 6.47 1.90 -35.54
C GLN A 843 5.80 2.04 -34.17
N PHE A 844 4.71 2.79 -34.11
CA PHE A 844 3.92 3.00 -32.90
C PHE A 844 2.50 2.52 -33.15
N SER A 845 1.84 2.01 -32.11
CA SER A 845 0.43 1.60 -32.17
C SER A 845 -0.53 2.73 -32.59
N HIS A 846 -0.14 4.00 -32.42
CA HIS A 846 -0.94 5.15 -32.83
C HIS A 846 -0.07 6.38 -33.17
N THR A 847 -0.50 7.18 -34.16
CA THR A 847 0.23 8.36 -34.66
C THR A 847 0.55 9.40 -33.59
N ARG A 848 -0.37 9.62 -32.63
CA ARG A 848 -0.16 10.51 -31.48
C ARG A 848 1.15 10.23 -30.72
N TRP A 849 1.49 8.95 -30.51
CA TRP A 849 2.69 8.58 -29.76
C TRP A 849 3.96 8.81 -30.57
N ARG A 850 3.89 8.54 -31.88
CA ARG A 850 4.92 8.91 -32.84
C ARG A 850 5.21 10.41 -32.78
N GLU A 851 4.17 11.25 -32.87
CA GLU A 851 4.30 12.72 -32.83
C GLU A 851 4.88 13.20 -31.51
N ARG A 852 4.45 12.63 -30.38
CA ARG A 852 4.98 12.96 -29.04
C ARG A 852 6.47 12.68 -28.93
N VAL A 853 6.96 11.56 -29.48
CA VAL A 853 8.39 11.25 -29.49
C VAL A 853 9.13 12.17 -30.46
N LEU A 854 8.62 12.40 -31.68
CA LEU A 854 9.25 13.29 -32.65
C LEU A 854 9.41 14.74 -32.13
N ALA A 855 8.39 15.27 -31.45
CA ALA A 855 8.44 16.59 -30.82
C ALA A 855 9.48 16.64 -29.69
N HIS A 856 9.62 15.55 -28.92
CA HIS A 856 10.66 15.46 -27.89
C HIS A 856 12.08 15.48 -28.49
N LEU A 857 12.28 14.88 -29.67
CA LEU A 857 13.58 14.85 -30.35
C LEU A 857 14.04 16.22 -30.89
N GLU A 858 13.16 17.21 -31.00
CA GLU A 858 13.52 18.55 -31.49
C GLU A 858 14.32 19.37 -30.48
N ASN A 859 14.11 19.11 -29.18
CA ASN A 859 14.73 19.86 -28.08
C ASN A 859 15.44 18.92 -27.10
N LEU A 860 16.09 17.87 -27.63
CA LEU A 860 16.76 16.87 -26.82
C LEU A 860 18.07 17.42 -26.25
N GLU A 861 18.17 17.50 -24.93
CA GLU A 861 19.42 17.87 -24.26
C GLU A 861 20.28 16.62 -24.00
N PRO A 862 21.62 16.77 -23.83
CA PRO A 862 22.49 15.66 -23.49
C PRO A 862 22.06 14.96 -22.21
N TRP A 863 22.08 13.64 -22.26
CA TRP A 863 21.43 12.82 -21.23
C TRP A 863 22.37 12.56 -20.07
N CYS A 864 22.07 13.15 -18.90
CA CYS A 864 22.80 12.91 -17.66
C CYS A 864 22.55 11.51 -17.11
N ILE A 865 23.57 10.64 -17.13
CA ILE A 865 23.49 9.25 -16.72
C ILE A 865 24.03 8.97 -15.31
N SER A 866 24.69 9.94 -14.66
CA SER A 866 25.23 9.78 -13.30
C SER A 866 24.29 10.29 -12.22
N ARG A 867 24.32 9.66 -11.05
CA ARG A 867 23.57 10.05 -9.84
C ARG A 867 24.45 9.90 -8.60
N GLN A 868 24.35 10.84 -7.66
CA GLN A 868 25.05 10.81 -6.38
C GLN A 868 24.18 10.08 -5.35
N GLN A 869 23.84 8.83 -5.64
CA GLN A 869 23.00 7.97 -4.81
C GLN A 869 23.84 6.85 -4.20
N TRP A 870 23.34 6.25 -3.12
CA TRP A 870 23.97 5.06 -2.54
C TRP A 870 23.44 3.79 -3.20
N TRP A 871 22.16 3.80 -3.62
CA TRP A 871 21.52 2.67 -4.27
C TRP A 871 21.61 2.75 -5.81
N GLY A 872 22.26 1.76 -6.41
CA GLY A 872 22.38 1.58 -7.86
C GLY A 872 23.69 0.87 -8.22
N ASN A 873 23.88 0.58 -9.51
CA ASN A 873 25.17 0.07 -9.99
C ASN A 873 26.16 1.24 -10.11
N GLU A 874 27.32 1.13 -9.46
CA GLU A 874 28.36 2.16 -9.51
C GLU A 874 28.92 2.33 -10.93
N ILE A 875 29.29 3.57 -11.26
CA ILE A 875 29.97 3.87 -12.51
C ILE A 875 31.43 3.41 -12.40
N PRO A 876 31.94 2.61 -13.35
CA PRO A 876 33.30 2.07 -13.27
C PRO A 876 34.37 3.16 -13.08
N GLY A 877 35.14 3.05 -12.00
CA GLY A 877 36.20 3.99 -11.64
C GLY A 877 35.75 5.25 -10.89
N HIS A 878 34.46 5.37 -10.54
CA HIS A 878 33.88 6.54 -9.89
C HIS A 878 33.04 6.14 -8.66
N PRO A 879 33.69 5.73 -7.55
CA PRO A 879 32.96 5.36 -6.34
C PRO A 879 32.14 6.54 -5.81
N GLY A 880 30.92 6.27 -5.37
CA GLY A 880 29.99 7.34 -4.95
C GLY A 880 29.03 7.83 -6.03
N GLU A 881 29.29 7.54 -7.31
CA GLU A 881 28.38 7.82 -8.41
C GLU A 881 27.80 6.51 -8.98
N VAL A 882 26.48 6.45 -9.12
CA VAL A 882 25.77 5.31 -9.70
C VAL A 882 25.12 5.69 -11.02
N PHE A 883 24.88 4.69 -11.87
CA PHE A 883 24.07 4.86 -13.06
C PHE A 883 22.64 5.26 -12.70
N SER A 884 22.08 6.18 -13.47
CA SER A 884 20.66 6.49 -13.42
C SER A 884 19.84 5.25 -13.78
N THR A 885 18.68 5.09 -13.15
CA THR A 885 17.76 3.98 -13.41
C THR A 885 17.46 3.81 -14.90
N TRP A 886 17.25 4.92 -15.62
CA TRP A 886 16.95 4.91 -17.05
C TRP A 886 18.12 4.39 -17.90
N PHE A 887 19.36 4.60 -17.47
CA PHE A 887 20.54 4.05 -18.12
C PHE A 887 20.62 2.53 -17.92
N SER A 888 20.38 2.07 -16.69
CA SER A 888 20.26 0.64 -16.38
C SER A 888 19.17 -0.04 -17.22
N LEU A 889 18.03 0.64 -17.44
CA LEU A 889 16.94 0.11 -18.28
C LEU A 889 17.22 0.18 -19.78
N ALA A 890 18.08 1.08 -20.25
CA ALA A 890 18.56 1.05 -21.64
C ALA A 890 19.49 -0.15 -21.88
N ALA A 891 20.37 -0.46 -20.92
CA ALA A 891 21.18 -1.68 -20.95
C ALA A 891 20.30 -2.95 -20.86
N TRP A 892 19.22 -2.91 -20.06
CA TRP A 892 18.22 -3.97 -19.99
C TRP A 892 17.54 -4.23 -21.34
N ALA A 893 17.16 -3.19 -22.09
CA ALA A 893 16.53 -3.34 -23.39
C ALA A 893 17.46 -4.02 -24.42
N LEU A 894 18.74 -3.62 -24.42
CA LEU A 894 19.78 -4.25 -25.24
C LEU A 894 20.04 -5.69 -24.83
N GLN A 895 20.09 -5.96 -23.53
CA GLN A 895 20.20 -7.32 -22.98
C GLN A 895 19.03 -8.19 -23.43
N GLY A 896 17.82 -7.64 -23.38
CA GLY A 896 16.61 -8.26 -23.90
C GLY A 896 16.70 -8.56 -25.39
N ALA A 897 17.34 -7.73 -26.20
CA ALA A 897 17.56 -8.00 -27.63
C ALA A 897 18.62 -9.10 -27.89
N GLY A 898 19.49 -9.37 -26.92
CA GLY A 898 20.58 -10.36 -27.03
C GLY A 898 21.99 -9.75 -27.06
N TRP A 899 22.11 -8.43 -26.92
CA TRP A 899 23.39 -7.76 -26.70
C TRP A 899 23.84 -7.96 -25.24
N PRO A 900 25.13 -8.05 -24.90
CA PRO A 900 26.31 -7.98 -25.75
C PRO A 900 26.73 -9.32 -26.36
N ALA A 901 26.00 -10.41 -26.12
CA ALA A 901 26.36 -11.71 -26.69
C ALA A 901 26.32 -11.69 -28.23
N GLN A 902 25.37 -10.94 -28.79
CA GLN A 902 25.31 -10.58 -30.20
C GLN A 902 25.65 -9.08 -30.35
N PRO A 903 26.68 -8.67 -31.10
CA PRO A 903 27.07 -7.26 -31.23
C PRO A 903 26.00 -6.36 -31.87
N ALA A 904 25.23 -6.91 -32.82
CA ALA A 904 24.14 -6.22 -33.51
C ALA A 904 22.89 -7.12 -33.54
N PRO A 905 22.22 -7.32 -32.39
CA PRO A 905 21.07 -8.20 -32.33
C PRO A 905 19.94 -7.69 -33.23
N ALA A 906 19.00 -8.58 -33.57
CA ALA A 906 17.73 -8.13 -34.14
C ALA A 906 16.97 -7.29 -33.09
N PRO A 907 16.23 -6.24 -33.52
CA PRO A 907 15.35 -5.53 -32.62
C PRO A 907 14.34 -6.49 -31.96
N ILE A 908 13.94 -6.18 -30.74
CA ILE A 908 12.77 -6.80 -30.12
C ILE A 908 11.55 -6.41 -30.97
N ASP A 909 10.75 -7.39 -31.36
CA ASP A 909 9.70 -7.23 -32.37
C ASP A 909 8.57 -6.32 -31.86
N GLU A 910 8.11 -6.52 -30.63
CA GLU A 910 7.06 -5.71 -30.00
C GLU A 910 7.42 -5.37 -28.55
N VAL A 911 7.09 -4.16 -28.10
CA VAL A 911 7.17 -3.77 -26.68
C VAL A 911 5.87 -3.15 -26.19
N PHE A 912 5.33 -3.67 -25.09
CA PHE A 912 4.16 -3.10 -24.41
C PHE A 912 4.60 -2.12 -23.33
N VAL A 913 4.08 -0.90 -23.37
CA VAL A 913 4.56 0.19 -22.50
C VAL A 913 3.47 1.20 -22.16
N ASP A 914 3.58 1.83 -21.00
CA ASP A 914 2.75 2.98 -20.64
C ASP A 914 3.28 4.31 -21.24
N PRO A 915 2.48 5.38 -21.26
CA PRO A 915 2.89 6.64 -21.87
C PRO A 915 4.01 7.40 -21.13
N GLU A 916 4.25 7.15 -19.83
CA GLU A 916 5.32 7.85 -19.07
C GLU A 916 6.70 7.35 -19.45
N LEU A 917 6.80 6.08 -19.80
CA LEU A 917 8.04 5.43 -20.16
C LEU A 917 8.49 5.74 -21.59
N LEU A 918 7.63 6.32 -22.43
CA LEU A 918 7.98 6.71 -23.80
C LEU A 918 9.21 7.63 -23.87
N LEU A 919 9.19 8.72 -23.10
CA LEU A 919 10.27 9.72 -23.12
C LEU A 919 11.39 9.37 -22.12
N ARG A 920 11.06 8.67 -21.04
CA ARG A 920 12.02 8.35 -19.97
C ARG A 920 12.86 7.09 -20.26
N TRP A 921 12.31 6.13 -21.00
CA TRP A 921 12.95 4.83 -21.25
C TRP A 921 13.01 4.47 -22.74
N ILE A 922 11.89 4.49 -23.47
CA ILE A 922 11.84 4.02 -24.85
C ILE A 922 12.73 4.87 -25.76
N ALA A 923 12.55 6.20 -25.79
CA ALA A 923 13.34 7.07 -26.66
C ALA A 923 14.86 7.00 -26.36
N PRO A 924 15.31 7.09 -25.09
CA PRO A 924 16.73 6.89 -24.78
C PRO A 924 17.27 5.51 -25.18
N SER A 925 16.51 4.43 -24.93
CA SER A 925 16.92 3.07 -25.29
C SER A 925 17.06 2.89 -26.80
N GLN A 926 16.13 3.45 -27.58
CA GLN A 926 16.19 3.43 -29.04
C GLN A 926 17.40 4.20 -29.58
N ILE A 927 17.64 5.40 -29.05
CA ILE A 927 18.78 6.23 -29.43
C ILE A 927 20.10 5.49 -29.15
N VAL A 928 20.26 4.98 -27.93
CA VAL A 928 21.47 4.25 -27.54
C VAL A 928 21.66 3.00 -28.41
N ALA A 929 20.61 2.22 -28.64
CA ALA A 929 20.69 1.04 -29.50
C ALA A 929 21.12 1.38 -30.93
N LEU A 930 20.54 2.43 -31.53
CA LEU A 930 20.91 2.90 -32.86
C LEU A 930 22.37 3.37 -32.92
N LEU A 931 22.83 4.09 -31.90
CA LEU A 931 24.20 4.60 -31.83
C LEU A 931 25.25 3.48 -31.70
N ILE A 932 24.95 2.42 -30.94
CA ILE A 932 25.95 1.38 -30.64
C ILE A 932 25.85 0.16 -31.56
N THR A 933 24.64 -0.19 -32.03
CA THR A 933 24.37 -1.40 -32.83
C THR A 933 23.97 -1.10 -34.28
N GLY A 934 23.63 0.16 -34.59
CA GLY A 934 23.06 0.56 -35.88
C GLY A 934 21.60 0.12 -36.07
N ARG A 935 20.97 -0.48 -35.06
CA ARG A 935 19.60 -0.99 -35.10
C ARG A 935 18.78 -0.48 -33.90
N PRO A 936 17.46 -0.29 -34.06
CA PRO A 936 16.61 0.07 -32.95
C PRO A 936 16.54 -1.06 -31.90
N ALA A 937 16.27 -0.71 -30.66
CA ALA A 937 16.02 -1.67 -29.58
C ALA A 937 14.68 -2.41 -29.79
N PHE A 938 13.66 -1.67 -30.24
CA PHE A 938 12.30 -2.18 -30.46
C PHE A 938 11.79 -1.80 -31.84
N GLN A 939 11.10 -2.70 -32.53
CA GLN A 939 10.51 -2.44 -33.84
C GLN A 939 9.10 -1.85 -33.71
N HIS A 940 8.19 -2.50 -32.99
CA HIS A 940 6.82 -2.01 -32.78
C HIS A 940 6.59 -1.63 -31.31
N ILE A 941 6.23 -0.36 -31.07
CA ILE A 941 5.99 0.20 -29.73
C ILE A 941 4.48 0.27 -29.50
N ILE A 942 3.98 -0.66 -28.68
CA ILE A 942 2.56 -0.78 -28.35
C ILE A 942 2.28 -0.04 -27.06
N VAL A 943 1.75 1.18 -27.20
CA VAL A 943 1.42 2.02 -26.06
C VAL A 943 0.00 1.72 -25.59
N HIS A 944 -0.14 1.31 -24.34
CA HIS A 944 -1.44 1.16 -23.69
C HIS A 944 -1.70 2.36 -22.76
N GLY A 945 -2.97 2.68 -22.52
CA GLY A 945 -3.33 3.71 -21.55
C GLY A 945 -2.79 3.39 -20.16
N ARG A 946 -2.42 4.41 -19.38
CA ARG A 946 -2.01 4.20 -17.99
C ARG A 946 -3.22 3.73 -17.20
N LEU A 947 -3.11 2.60 -16.51
CA LEU A 947 -4.22 2.15 -15.70
C LEU A 947 -4.48 3.17 -14.56
N GLN A 948 -5.66 3.74 -14.60
CA GLN A 948 -6.27 4.54 -13.56
C GLN A 948 -7.36 3.71 -12.91
N ILE A 949 -7.51 3.90 -11.61
CA ILE A 949 -8.69 3.44 -10.90
C ILE A 949 -9.63 4.62 -10.85
N SER A 950 -10.89 4.40 -11.22
CA SER A 950 -11.96 5.28 -10.80
C SER A 950 -12.06 5.20 -9.26
N GLU A 951 -11.56 6.24 -8.57
CA GLU A 951 -11.24 6.39 -7.13
C GLU A 951 -11.79 5.40 -6.09
N ARG A 952 -10.99 5.25 -5.01
CA ARG A 952 -11.40 4.83 -3.67
C ARG A 952 -12.24 5.94 -3.01
N ALA A 953 -13.54 5.72 -2.88
CA ALA A 953 -14.24 6.18 -1.69
C ALA A 953 -14.34 4.97 -0.75
N LEU A 954 -13.86 5.08 0.49
CA LEU A 954 -14.50 4.31 1.56
C LEU A 954 -15.96 4.77 1.53
N GLN A 955 -16.89 3.90 1.14
CA GLN A 955 -18.29 4.19 1.43
C GLN A 955 -18.34 4.54 2.92
N THR A 956 -18.98 5.66 3.27
CA THR A 956 -19.52 5.77 4.62
C THR A 956 -20.30 4.49 4.87
N ARG A 957 -20.02 3.82 6.00
CA ARG A 957 -20.49 2.50 6.45
C ARG A 957 -21.97 2.15 6.18
N ALA A 958 -22.79 3.12 5.79
CA ALA A 958 -24.23 3.03 5.58
C ALA A 958 -24.67 2.38 4.24
N GLU A 959 -23.80 2.28 3.22
CA GLU A 959 -24.22 1.80 1.88
C GLU A 959 -23.59 0.47 1.41
N VAL A 960 -22.69 -0.16 2.19
CA VAL A 960 -22.18 -1.52 1.91
C VAL A 960 -22.99 -2.51 2.76
N SER A 961 -23.39 -3.66 2.20
CA SER A 961 -23.89 -4.76 3.04
C SER A 961 -22.82 -5.13 4.08
N PRO A 962 -23.20 -5.36 5.35
CA PRO A 962 -22.33 -5.97 6.34
C PRO A 962 -21.68 -7.27 5.80
N GLU A 963 -22.33 -8.01 4.91
CA GLU A 963 -21.89 -9.31 4.35
C GLU A 963 -20.68 -9.26 3.41
N ALA A 964 -20.22 -8.06 3.06
CA ALA A 964 -19.18 -7.86 2.06
C ALA A 964 -17.76 -8.05 2.64
N HIS A 965 -17.05 -9.11 2.18
CA HIS A 965 -15.61 -9.32 2.42
C HIS A 965 -14.80 -8.03 2.18
N ASP A 966 -13.61 -7.87 2.78
CA ASP A 966 -12.73 -6.71 2.49
C ASP A 966 -12.50 -6.51 0.99
N GLU A 967 -12.53 -7.61 0.24
CA GLU A 967 -12.42 -7.66 -1.20
C GLU A 967 -13.69 -7.13 -1.92
N GLU A 968 -14.86 -7.15 -1.30
CA GLU A 968 -16.17 -6.67 -1.79
C GLU A 968 -16.51 -5.22 -1.43
N ARG A 969 -15.78 -4.61 -0.50
CA ARG A 969 -15.84 -3.17 -0.17
C ARG A 969 -15.31 -2.24 -1.29
N PHE A 970 -14.81 -2.81 -2.39
CA PHE A 970 -14.25 -2.09 -3.53
C PHE A 970 -15.31 -1.76 -4.61
N LEU A 971 -16.08 -0.69 -4.43
CA LEU A 971 -16.84 -0.06 -5.52
C LEU A 971 -15.94 0.92 -6.26
N PHE A 972 -15.74 0.70 -7.55
CA PHE A 972 -15.01 1.62 -8.44
C PHE A 972 -15.99 2.71 -8.93
N ARG A 973 -15.85 3.97 -8.49
CA ARG A 973 -16.64 5.12 -9.02
C ARG A 973 -15.74 6.30 -9.39
N ALA A 974 -16.12 7.02 -10.45
CA ALA A 974 -15.24 7.79 -11.34
C ALA A 974 -14.45 8.96 -10.72
N VAL A 975 -13.13 8.79 -10.53
CA VAL A 975 -12.13 9.87 -10.65
C VAL A 975 -10.92 9.37 -11.45
N ARG A 976 -10.53 10.14 -12.47
CA ARG A 976 -9.46 9.81 -13.43
C ARG A 976 -8.06 10.13 -12.86
N ARG A 977 -7.60 9.39 -11.84
CA ARG A 977 -6.25 9.57 -11.23
C ARG A 977 -5.37 8.32 -11.36
N PRO A 978 -4.06 8.46 -11.65
CA PRO A 978 -3.10 7.35 -11.63
C PRO A 978 -2.99 6.66 -10.26
N MET A 979 -2.74 5.34 -10.25
CA MET A 979 -2.40 4.63 -9.01
C MET A 979 -0.99 4.97 -8.53
N ARG A 980 -0.85 5.35 -7.25
CA ARG A 980 0.41 5.66 -6.58
C ARG A 980 0.34 5.29 -5.10
N HIS A 981 1.39 4.65 -4.59
CA HIS A 981 1.50 4.34 -3.15
C HIS A 981 1.39 5.60 -2.28
N SER A 982 1.95 6.73 -2.72
CA SER A 982 1.87 8.02 -2.03
C SER A 982 0.45 8.59 -1.90
N LEU A 983 -0.50 8.13 -2.73
CA LEU A 983 -1.89 8.55 -2.70
C LEU A 983 -2.78 7.56 -1.94
N GLY A 984 -2.21 6.44 -1.46
CA GLY A 984 -2.97 5.38 -0.80
C GLY A 984 -4.06 4.78 -1.69
N ASN A 985 -3.99 4.89 -3.02
CA ASN A 985 -5.01 4.40 -3.96
C ASN A 985 -4.58 3.11 -4.70
N VAL A 986 -3.64 2.37 -4.12
CA VAL A 986 -3.10 1.12 -4.68
C VAL A 986 -4.02 -0.07 -4.38
N VAL A 987 -4.27 -0.88 -5.40
CA VAL A 987 -4.94 -2.19 -5.28
C VAL A 987 -3.93 -3.30 -5.49
N GLN A 988 -3.90 -4.23 -4.54
CA GLN A 988 -3.04 -5.42 -4.57
C GLN A 988 -3.63 -6.49 -5.50
N PRO A 989 -2.89 -6.97 -6.50
CA PRO A 989 -3.39 -7.96 -7.45
C PRO A 989 -3.70 -9.33 -6.81
N SER A 990 -2.94 -9.73 -5.80
CA SER A 990 -3.19 -10.98 -5.06
C SER A 990 -4.59 -11.03 -4.44
N THR A 991 -5.09 -9.92 -3.91
CA THR A 991 -6.48 -9.78 -3.41
C THR A 991 -7.50 -9.99 -4.52
N LEU A 992 -7.27 -9.41 -5.71
CA LEU A 992 -8.20 -9.57 -6.83
C LEU A 992 -8.17 -10.98 -7.42
N ILE A 993 -7.01 -11.64 -7.45
CA ILE A 993 -6.87 -13.02 -7.91
C ILE A 993 -7.66 -13.95 -6.97
N ARG A 994 -7.53 -13.79 -5.65
CA ARG A 994 -8.35 -14.56 -4.68
C ARG A 994 -9.84 -14.31 -4.86
N ARG A 995 -10.26 -13.05 -5.06
CA ARG A 995 -11.67 -12.68 -5.22
C ARG A 995 -12.32 -13.22 -6.50
N PHE A 996 -11.61 -13.12 -7.62
CA PHE A 996 -12.19 -13.30 -8.96
C PHE A 996 -11.71 -14.58 -9.66
N GLY A 997 -10.54 -15.11 -9.30
CA GLY A 997 -9.77 -16.03 -10.13
C GLY A 997 -8.93 -15.28 -11.18
N ALA A 998 -7.80 -15.86 -11.57
CA ALA A 998 -6.87 -15.26 -12.52
C ALA A 998 -7.51 -15.07 -13.91
N ASP A 999 -8.23 -16.07 -14.45
CA ASP A 999 -8.84 -15.97 -15.78
C ASP A 999 -9.92 -14.86 -15.85
N ALA A 1000 -10.75 -14.76 -14.82
CA ALA A 1000 -11.76 -13.71 -14.71
C ALA A 1000 -11.12 -12.32 -14.62
N LEU A 1001 -10.04 -12.20 -13.84
CA LEU A 1001 -9.30 -10.96 -13.70
C LEU A 1001 -8.65 -10.56 -15.03
N ARG A 1002 -7.99 -11.49 -15.73
CA ARG A 1002 -7.40 -11.26 -17.06
C ARG A 1002 -8.43 -10.76 -18.06
N LEU A 1003 -9.58 -11.45 -18.17
CA LEU A 1003 -10.66 -11.04 -19.06
C LEU A 1003 -11.19 -9.64 -18.72
N GLY A 1004 -11.45 -9.38 -17.42
CA GLY A 1004 -11.89 -8.07 -16.95
C GLY A 1004 -10.86 -6.97 -17.20
N TYR A 1005 -9.56 -7.29 -17.11
CA TYR A 1005 -8.48 -6.33 -17.30
C TYR A 1005 -8.28 -5.95 -18.76
N LEU A 1006 -8.47 -6.88 -19.68
CA LEU A 1006 -8.46 -6.58 -21.12
C LEU A 1006 -9.59 -5.63 -21.53
N LEU A 1007 -10.75 -5.70 -20.88
CA LEU A 1007 -11.83 -4.72 -21.09
C LEU A 1007 -11.44 -3.29 -20.67
N CYS A 1008 -10.40 -3.14 -19.84
CA CYS A 1008 -9.93 -1.85 -19.34
C CYS A 1008 -8.94 -1.15 -20.27
N VAL A 1009 -8.30 -1.87 -21.19
CA VAL A 1009 -7.19 -1.37 -22.03
C VAL A 1009 -7.63 -0.22 -22.95
N GLU A 1010 -8.84 -0.31 -23.50
CA GLU A 1010 -9.41 0.64 -24.49
C GLU A 1010 -8.48 0.85 -25.73
N ASN A 1011 -8.88 1.65 -26.72
CA ASN A 1011 -8.32 1.58 -28.10
C ASN A 1011 -6.94 2.22 -28.33
N GLY A 1012 -5.94 2.04 -27.45
CA GLY A 1012 -4.51 2.32 -27.70
C GLY A 1012 -4.07 3.80 -27.90
N PHE A 1013 -4.97 4.74 -28.15
CA PHE A 1013 -4.67 6.19 -28.31
C PHE A 1013 -4.84 7.01 -27.02
N GLN A 1014 -5.43 6.42 -25.99
CA GLN A 1014 -5.78 7.09 -24.74
C GLN A 1014 -4.58 7.12 -23.78
N GLU A 1015 -4.40 8.23 -23.06
CA GLU A 1015 -3.35 8.32 -22.04
C GLU A 1015 -3.68 7.55 -20.75
N ALA A 1016 -4.95 7.20 -20.56
CA ALA A 1016 -5.47 6.51 -19.39
C ALA A 1016 -6.36 5.34 -19.81
N ALA A 1017 -6.20 4.21 -19.13
CA ALA A 1017 -7.05 3.04 -19.18
C ALA A 1017 -7.80 2.96 -17.85
N THR A 1018 -9.13 2.80 -17.84
CA THR A 1018 -9.89 2.84 -16.57
C THR A 1018 -10.23 1.42 -16.10
N ALA A 1019 -9.66 1.02 -14.97
CA ALA A 1019 -10.17 -0.11 -14.21
C ALA A 1019 -11.49 0.29 -13.56
N ALA A 1020 -12.58 -0.31 -14.06
CA ALA A 1020 -13.92 -0.12 -13.53
C ALA A 1020 -14.45 -1.45 -13.01
N GLU A 1021 -15.12 -1.44 -11.86
CA GLU A 1021 -15.66 -2.65 -11.25
C GLU A 1021 -16.62 -3.36 -12.18
N SER A 1022 -17.40 -2.60 -12.96
CA SER A 1022 -18.33 -3.12 -13.94
C SER A 1022 -17.63 -4.02 -14.97
N LYS A 1023 -16.42 -3.65 -15.41
CA LYS A 1023 -15.60 -4.42 -16.35
C LYS A 1023 -15.03 -5.68 -15.67
N LEU A 1024 -14.52 -5.57 -14.45
CA LEU A 1024 -14.02 -6.73 -13.67
C LEU A 1024 -15.14 -7.73 -13.33
N LYS A 1025 -16.29 -7.23 -12.86
CA LYS A 1025 -17.51 -8.01 -12.61
C LYS A 1025 -18.02 -8.68 -13.87
N ARG A 1026 -17.97 -8.00 -15.03
CA ARG A 1026 -18.33 -8.59 -16.32
C ARG A 1026 -17.42 -9.78 -16.64
N GLY A 1027 -16.10 -9.64 -16.47
CA GLY A 1027 -15.14 -10.75 -16.62
C GLY A 1027 -15.49 -11.95 -15.73
N ARG A 1028 -15.71 -11.72 -14.43
CA ARG A 1028 -16.13 -12.76 -13.47
C ARG A 1028 -17.42 -13.46 -13.90
N LYS A 1029 -18.46 -12.68 -14.22
CA LYS A 1029 -19.78 -13.21 -14.62
C LYS A 1029 -19.65 -14.11 -15.85
N SER A 1030 -18.85 -13.72 -16.83
CA SER A 1030 -18.65 -14.48 -18.06
C SER A 1030 -17.88 -15.78 -17.81
N VAL A 1031 -16.77 -15.76 -17.05
CA VAL A 1031 -16.03 -17.00 -16.74
C VAL A 1031 -16.87 -17.95 -15.87
N HIS A 1032 -17.63 -17.42 -14.91
CA HIS A 1032 -18.57 -18.21 -14.11
C HIS A 1032 -19.68 -18.83 -14.98
N LEU A 1033 -20.24 -18.06 -15.93
CA LEU A 1033 -21.24 -18.58 -16.86
C LEU A 1033 -20.67 -19.73 -17.70
N LEU A 1034 -19.46 -19.58 -18.23
CA LEU A 1034 -18.79 -20.63 -19.00
C LEU A 1034 -18.63 -21.91 -18.18
N THR A 1035 -18.02 -21.81 -17.00
CA THR A 1035 -17.76 -22.96 -16.12
C THR A 1035 -19.05 -23.65 -15.66
N ALA A 1036 -20.08 -22.88 -15.28
CA ALA A 1036 -21.38 -23.42 -14.90
C ALA A 1036 -22.10 -24.14 -16.05
N LYS A 1037 -22.08 -23.57 -17.26
CA LYS A 1037 -22.71 -24.19 -18.44
C LYS A 1037 -21.97 -25.46 -18.86
N LEU A 1038 -20.65 -25.50 -18.74
CA LEU A 1038 -19.86 -26.69 -19.00
C LEU A 1038 -20.15 -27.80 -17.97
N ALA A 1039 -20.20 -27.48 -16.68
CA ALA A 1039 -20.55 -28.45 -15.65
C ALA A 1039 -21.95 -29.03 -15.88
N GLY A 1040 -22.92 -28.18 -16.20
CA GLY A 1040 -24.27 -28.59 -16.57
C GLY A 1040 -24.26 -29.51 -17.80
N LEU A 1041 -23.59 -29.10 -18.88
CA LEU A 1041 -23.49 -29.87 -20.12
C LEU A 1041 -22.84 -31.24 -19.90
N PHE A 1042 -21.72 -31.32 -19.19
CA PHE A 1042 -21.03 -32.57 -18.93
C PHE A 1042 -21.80 -33.50 -17.99
N SER A 1043 -22.59 -32.95 -17.06
CA SER A 1043 -23.53 -33.76 -16.27
C SER A 1043 -24.63 -34.41 -17.13
N MET A 1044 -24.94 -33.82 -18.30
CA MET A 1044 -25.90 -34.34 -19.27
C MET A 1044 -25.28 -35.37 -20.21
N LEU A 1045 -24.02 -35.19 -20.58
CA LEU A 1045 -23.24 -36.07 -21.46
C LEU A 1045 -22.55 -37.18 -20.63
N ARG A 1046 -23.33 -38.13 -20.10
CA ARG A 1046 -22.81 -39.28 -19.30
C ARG A 1046 -22.44 -40.52 -20.11
N GLU A 1047 -22.72 -40.51 -21.42
CA GLU A 1047 -22.43 -41.64 -22.32
C GLU A 1047 -21.19 -41.32 -23.19
N PRO A 1048 -20.42 -42.34 -23.62
CA PRO A 1048 -19.34 -42.16 -24.58
C PRO A 1048 -19.87 -41.49 -25.86
N TRP A 1049 -18.97 -40.83 -26.59
CA TRP A 1049 -19.33 -40.02 -27.75
C TRP A 1049 -20.01 -40.87 -28.83
N HIS A 1050 -21.33 -40.75 -28.95
CA HIS A 1050 -22.07 -41.39 -30.03
C HIS A 1050 -22.10 -40.49 -31.26
N VAL A 1051 -21.67 -41.01 -32.41
CA VAL A 1051 -21.80 -40.32 -33.69
C VAL A 1051 -23.28 -40.27 -34.07
N GLY A 1052 -23.85 -39.07 -34.14
CA GLY A 1052 -25.20 -38.82 -34.60
C GLY A 1052 -25.24 -37.63 -35.55
N GLU A 1053 -26.29 -37.52 -36.37
CA GLU A 1053 -26.40 -36.45 -37.36
C GLU A 1053 -26.66 -35.08 -36.71
N ALA A 1054 -25.78 -34.10 -36.97
CA ALA A 1054 -25.85 -32.76 -36.38
C ALA A 1054 -27.11 -32.01 -36.82
N ARG A 1055 -27.90 -31.54 -35.84
CA ARG A 1055 -29.12 -30.76 -36.09
C ARG A 1055 -28.76 -29.33 -36.52
N PRO A 1056 -29.69 -28.58 -37.13
CA PRO A 1056 -29.44 -27.19 -37.54
C PRO A 1056 -28.86 -26.30 -36.43
N ALA A 1057 -29.36 -26.43 -35.20
CA ALA A 1057 -28.85 -25.68 -34.04
C ALA A 1057 -27.39 -26.06 -33.68
N ASP A 1058 -27.01 -27.32 -33.85
CA ASP A 1058 -25.65 -27.83 -33.59
C ASP A 1058 -24.68 -27.28 -34.65
N LYS A 1059 -25.08 -27.33 -35.93
CA LYS A 1059 -24.33 -26.72 -37.05
C LYS A 1059 -24.16 -25.21 -36.88
N PHE A 1060 -25.20 -24.54 -36.37
CA PHE A 1060 -25.19 -23.10 -36.15
C PHE A 1060 -24.20 -22.66 -35.05
N ILE A 1061 -24.17 -23.32 -33.89
CA ILE A 1061 -23.23 -22.96 -32.82
C ILE A 1061 -21.77 -23.23 -33.22
N ILE A 1062 -21.52 -24.27 -34.02
CA ILE A 1062 -20.18 -24.55 -34.59
C ILE A 1062 -19.75 -23.41 -35.53
N ALA A 1063 -20.65 -22.94 -36.39
CA ALA A 1063 -20.37 -21.83 -37.30
C ALA A 1063 -20.09 -20.53 -36.53
N GLN A 1064 -20.86 -20.23 -35.47
CA GLN A 1064 -20.61 -19.09 -34.60
C GLN A 1064 -19.25 -19.18 -33.90
N ALA A 1065 -18.92 -20.35 -33.33
CA ALA A 1065 -17.62 -20.56 -32.68
C ALA A 1065 -16.44 -20.40 -33.65
N THR A 1066 -16.61 -20.85 -34.91
CA THR A 1066 -15.59 -20.70 -35.97
C THR A 1066 -15.41 -19.23 -36.37
N ALA A 1067 -16.50 -18.49 -36.54
CA ALA A 1067 -16.46 -17.06 -36.84
C ALA A 1067 -15.81 -16.26 -35.70
N ALA A 1068 -16.22 -16.52 -34.46
CA ALA A 1068 -15.66 -15.88 -33.27
C ALA A 1068 -14.16 -16.16 -33.13
N ALA A 1069 -13.73 -17.40 -33.39
CA ALA A 1069 -12.32 -17.77 -33.38
C ALA A 1069 -11.51 -17.00 -34.46
N GLY A 1070 -12.04 -16.88 -35.68
CA GLY A 1070 -11.40 -16.11 -36.75
C GLY A 1070 -11.29 -14.62 -36.45
N GLU A 1071 -12.33 -14.02 -35.86
CA GLU A 1071 -12.33 -12.60 -35.48
C GLU A 1071 -11.42 -12.31 -34.29
N ALA A 1072 -11.38 -13.20 -33.30
CA ALA A 1072 -10.44 -13.08 -32.18
C ALA A 1072 -8.98 -13.14 -32.66
N ARG A 1073 -8.66 -14.04 -33.60
CA ARG A 1073 -7.34 -14.12 -34.23
C ARG A 1073 -6.95 -12.81 -34.92
N ARG A 1074 -7.84 -12.26 -35.74
CA ARG A 1074 -7.62 -10.96 -36.40
C ARG A 1074 -7.46 -9.82 -35.37
N ALA A 1075 -8.23 -9.85 -34.29
CA ALA A 1075 -8.10 -8.87 -33.22
C ALA A 1075 -6.72 -8.95 -32.52
N TYR A 1076 -6.14 -10.15 -32.34
CA TYR A 1076 -4.77 -10.26 -31.80
C TYR A 1076 -3.69 -9.77 -32.77
N GLU A 1077 -3.88 -9.96 -34.07
CA GLU A 1077 -2.97 -9.45 -35.12
C GLU A 1077 -2.97 -7.92 -35.17
N GLU A 1078 -4.13 -7.30 -34.95
CA GLU A 1078 -4.34 -5.85 -34.96
C GLU A 1078 -4.22 -5.18 -33.57
N HIS A 1079 -3.73 -5.92 -32.56
CA HIS A 1079 -3.58 -5.46 -31.17
C HIS A 1079 -4.90 -4.96 -30.52
N ARG A 1080 -6.05 -5.42 -31.00
CA ARG A 1080 -7.40 -5.11 -30.48
C ARG A 1080 -7.82 -6.08 -29.36
N TYR A 1081 -7.07 -6.10 -28.28
CA TYR A 1081 -7.28 -7.06 -27.17
C TYR A 1081 -8.63 -6.90 -26.46
N THR A 1082 -9.15 -5.67 -26.37
CA THR A 1082 -10.51 -5.39 -25.87
C THR A 1082 -11.55 -6.11 -26.71
N ASP A 1083 -11.40 -6.09 -28.03
CA ASP A 1083 -12.37 -6.70 -28.95
C ASP A 1083 -12.30 -8.22 -28.85
N ALA A 1084 -11.11 -8.82 -28.75
CA ALA A 1084 -10.95 -10.25 -28.50
C ALA A 1084 -11.64 -10.68 -27.17
N ALA A 1085 -11.56 -9.85 -26.13
CA ALA A 1085 -12.25 -10.09 -24.87
C ALA A 1085 -13.79 -10.00 -25.01
N VAL A 1086 -14.29 -9.03 -25.77
CA VAL A 1086 -15.74 -8.89 -26.05
C VAL A 1086 -16.26 -10.09 -26.86
N ILE A 1087 -15.54 -10.51 -27.90
CA ILE A 1087 -15.89 -11.67 -28.72
C ILE A 1087 -15.99 -12.95 -27.86
N LEU A 1088 -15.05 -13.14 -26.92
CA LEU A 1088 -15.13 -14.27 -25.98
C LEU A 1088 -16.42 -14.22 -25.14
N ILE A 1089 -16.77 -13.05 -24.62
CA ILE A 1089 -17.97 -12.88 -23.79
C ILE A 1089 -19.23 -13.22 -24.58
N GLU A 1090 -19.34 -12.70 -25.81
CA GLU A 1090 -20.47 -12.97 -26.71
C GLU A 1090 -20.57 -14.46 -27.07
N MET A 1091 -19.43 -15.11 -27.33
CA MET A 1091 -19.38 -16.55 -27.60
C MET A 1091 -19.79 -17.39 -26.39
N ILE A 1092 -19.37 -17.00 -25.17
CA ILE A 1092 -19.80 -17.65 -23.92
C ILE A 1092 -21.32 -17.55 -23.76
N GLU A 1093 -21.92 -16.39 -24.03
CA GLU A 1093 -23.36 -16.19 -23.96
C GLU A 1093 -24.12 -17.04 -24.99
N ALA A 1094 -23.62 -17.09 -26.23
CA ALA A 1094 -24.16 -17.95 -27.28
C ALA A 1094 -24.09 -19.44 -26.91
N PHE A 1095 -22.95 -19.89 -26.38
CA PHE A 1095 -22.78 -21.24 -25.88
C PHE A 1095 -23.74 -21.54 -24.72
N GLY A 1096 -23.94 -20.59 -23.79
CA GLY A 1096 -24.89 -20.74 -22.70
C GLY A 1096 -26.34 -20.93 -23.16
N ARG A 1097 -26.76 -20.23 -24.22
CA ARG A 1097 -28.08 -20.44 -24.85
C ARG A 1097 -28.18 -21.82 -25.49
N TYR A 1098 -27.13 -22.26 -26.18
CA TYR A 1098 -27.07 -23.59 -26.78
C TYR A 1098 -27.19 -24.71 -25.72
N VAL A 1099 -26.49 -24.59 -24.59
CA VAL A 1099 -26.60 -25.55 -23.47
C VAL A 1099 -28.02 -25.61 -22.89
N ASN A 1100 -28.71 -24.46 -22.76
CA ASN A 1100 -30.10 -24.45 -22.31
C ASN A 1100 -31.04 -25.20 -23.28
N LEU A 1101 -30.84 -25.02 -24.59
CA LEU A 1101 -31.57 -25.75 -25.62
C LEU A 1101 -31.36 -27.27 -25.50
N ILE A 1102 -30.10 -27.70 -25.29
CA ILE A 1102 -29.77 -29.11 -25.05
C ILE A 1102 -30.48 -29.64 -23.81
N SER A 1103 -30.49 -28.88 -22.72
CA SER A 1103 -31.20 -29.25 -21.49
C SER A 1103 -32.70 -29.45 -21.74
N ALA A 1104 -33.34 -28.56 -22.49
CA ALA A 1104 -34.75 -28.70 -22.86
C ALA A 1104 -35.00 -29.95 -23.73
N ARG A 1105 -34.11 -30.22 -24.69
CA ARG A 1105 -34.17 -31.43 -25.53
C ARG A 1105 -34.05 -32.72 -24.70
N ARG A 1106 -33.17 -32.72 -23.71
CA ARG A 1106 -33.02 -33.84 -22.77
C ARG A 1106 -34.30 -34.07 -21.97
N GLN A 1107 -34.91 -33.01 -21.44
CA GLN A 1107 -36.18 -33.09 -20.72
C GLN A 1107 -37.32 -33.60 -21.60
N ALA A 1108 -37.31 -33.28 -22.89
CA ALA A 1108 -38.25 -33.77 -23.89
C ALA A 1108 -37.97 -35.21 -24.38
N GLY A 1109 -36.95 -35.89 -23.84
CA GLY A 1109 -36.60 -37.27 -24.21
C GLY A 1109 -35.88 -37.44 -25.56
N HIS A 1110 -35.33 -36.38 -26.12
CA HIS A 1110 -34.60 -36.45 -27.39
C HIS A 1110 -33.20 -37.08 -27.22
N ASN A 1111 -32.76 -37.87 -28.22
CA ASN A 1111 -31.39 -38.39 -28.28
C ASN A 1111 -30.35 -37.27 -28.47
N LEU A 1112 -29.27 -37.31 -27.68
CA LEU A 1112 -28.21 -36.30 -27.62
C LEU A 1112 -26.91 -36.69 -28.34
N GLY A 1113 -26.85 -37.80 -29.10
CA GLY A 1113 -25.61 -38.28 -29.74
C GLY A 1113 -24.83 -37.19 -30.50
N ALA A 1114 -25.52 -36.47 -31.39
CA ALA A 1114 -24.91 -35.40 -32.20
C ALA A 1114 -24.44 -34.15 -31.40
N VAL A 1115 -24.98 -33.95 -30.19
CA VAL A 1115 -24.64 -32.81 -29.32
C VAL A 1115 -23.20 -32.91 -28.81
N THR A 1116 -22.72 -34.14 -28.64
CA THR A 1116 -21.37 -34.41 -28.12
C THR A 1116 -20.29 -33.98 -29.12
N ALA A 1117 -20.46 -34.35 -30.39
CA ALA A 1117 -19.56 -33.95 -31.49
C ALA A 1117 -19.56 -32.43 -31.70
N ALA A 1118 -20.74 -31.79 -31.67
CA ALA A 1118 -20.85 -30.35 -31.79
C ALA A 1118 -20.21 -29.60 -30.62
N THR A 1119 -20.39 -30.10 -29.39
CA THR A 1119 -19.75 -29.56 -28.19
C THR A 1119 -18.22 -29.64 -28.30
N ALA A 1120 -17.67 -30.78 -28.72
CA ALA A 1120 -16.23 -30.95 -28.92
C ALA A 1120 -15.68 -29.97 -29.97
N ALA A 1121 -16.38 -29.81 -31.10
CA ALA A 1121 -16.00 -28.86 -32.14
C ALA A 1121 -16.00 -27.41 -31.61
N VAL A 1122 -17.08 -26.98 -30.94
CA VAL A 1122 -17.19 -25.63 -30.36
C VAL A 1122 -16.09 -25.38 -29.33
N MET A 1123 -15.86 -26.31 -28.41
CA MET A 1123 -14.82 -26.16 -27.38
C MET A 1123 -13.43 -26.13 -27.97
N THR A 1124 -13.15 -26.93 -29.00
CA THR A 1124 -11.85 -26.92 -29.70
C THR A 1124 -11.61 -25.56 -30.36
N ARG A 1125 -12.64 -24.96 -30.99
CA ARG A 1125 -12.53 -23.61 -31.59
C ARG A 1125 -12.36 -22.53 -30.54
N MET A 1126 -13.07 -22.62 -29.41
CA MET A 1126 -12.91 -21.67 -28.31
C MET A 1126 -11.52 -21.79 -27.66
N GLN A 1127 -11.02 -23.00 -27.43
CA GLN A 1127 -9.67 -23.23 -26.89
C GLN A 1127 -8.60 -22.68 -27.85
N SER A 1128 -8.75 -22.92 -29.15
CA SER A 1128 -7.79 -22.47 -30.18
C SER A 1128 -7.86 -20.98 -30.52
N ALA A 1129 -8.68 -20.21 -29.81
CA ALA A 1129 -8.77 -18.76 -29.95
C ALA A 1129 -8.64 -18.01 -28.63
N PHE A 1130 -9.21 -18.51 -27.53
CA PHE A 1130 -9.38 -17.74 -26.29
C PHE A 1130 -8.51 -18.22 -25.12
N SER A 1131 -7.73 -19.29 -25.29
CA SER A 1131 -6.65 -19.66 -24.36
C SER A 1131 -5.65 -18.53 -24.06
N PRO A 1132 -5.34 -17.58 -24.98
CA PRO A 1132 -4.52 -16.42 -24.65
C PRO A 1132 -5.12 -15.54 -23.54
N ILE A 1133 -6.45 -15.44 -23.48
CA ILE A 1133 -7.17 -14.60 -22.51
C ILE A 1133 -7.41 -15.35 -21.20
N CYS A 1134 -7.98 -16.57 -21.29
CA CYS A 1134 -8.34 -17.41 -20.14
C CYS A 1134 -7.55 -18.73 -20.17
N PRO A 1135 -6.23 -18.72 -19.92
CA PRO A 1135 -5.39 -19.91 -20.09
C PRO A 1135 -5.76 -21.06 -19.14
N PHE A 1136 -6.24 -20.80 -17.93
CA PHE A 1136 -6.44 -21.85 -16.93
C PHE A 1136 -7.66 -22.73 -17.23
N VAL A 1137 -8.82 -22.09 -17.45
CA VAL A 1137 -10.08 -22.73 -17.78
C VAL A 1137 -9.94 -23.52 -19.07
N PHE A 1138 -9.37 -22.94 -20.12
CA PHE A 1138 -9.23 -23.61 -21.41
C PHE A 1138 -8.20 -24.75 -21.41
N GLU A 1139 -7.13 -24.66 -20.60
CA GLU A 1139 -6.19 -25.78 -20.41
C GLU A 1139 -6.87 -26.97 -19.71
N LYS A 1140 -7.65 -26.72 -18.64
CA LYS A 1140 -8.36 -27.79 -17.92
C LYS A 1140 -9.44 -28.43 -18.79
N ILE A 1141 -10.21 -27.63 -19.53
CA ILE A 1141 -11.20 -28.11 -20.51
C ILE A 1141 -10.51 -28.94 -21.59
N GLY A 1142 -9.40 -28.47 -22.15
CA GLY A 1142 -8.66 -29.19 -23.19
C GLY A 1142 -8.22 -30.58 -22.73
N LYS A 1143 -7.64 -30.69 -21.53
CA LYS A 1143 -7.25 -31.99 -20.93
C LYS A 1143 -8.45 -32.92 -20.75
N TRP A 1144 -9.60 -32.37 -20.34
CA TRP A 1144 -10.83 -33.14 -20.23
C TRP A 1144 -11.31 -33.66 -21.59
N ILE A 1145 -11.32 -32.82 -22.64
CA ILE A 1145 -11.73 -33.21 -24.00
C ILE A 1145 -10.87 -34.37 -24.50
N VAL A 1146 -9.54 -34.24 -24.39
CA VAL A 1146 -8.59 -35.27 -24.83
C VAL A 1146 -8.84 -36.60 -24.11
N ALA A 1147 -9.10 -36.57 -22.80
CA ALA A 1147 -9.41 -37.77 -22.04
C ALA A 1147 -10.71 -38.45 -22.51
N GLN A 1148 -11.74 -37.67 -22.86
CA GLN A 1148 -13.00 -38.23 -23.39
C GLN A 1148 -12.84 -38.79 -24.81
N CYS A 1149 -12.10 -38.12 -25.70
CA CYS A 1149 -11.72 -38.64 -27.03
C CYS A 1149 -11.09 -40.04 -26.90
N ALA A 1150 -10.07 -40.14 -26.03
CA ALA A 1150 -9.32 -41.37 -25.81
C ALA A 1150 -10.21 -42.50 -25.29
N ASN A 1151 -11.10 -42.21 -24.34
CA ASN A 1151 -12.06 -43.19 -23.81
C ASN A 1151 -13.08 -43.66 -24.85
N ALA A 1152 -13.41 -42.82 -25.83
CA ALA A 1152 -14.36 -43.14 -26.90
C ALA A 1152 -13.69 -43.79 -28.13
N GLY A 1153 -12.36 -43.97 -28.15
CA GLY A 1153 -11.64 -44.50 -29.31
C GLY A 1153 -11.74 -43.61 -30.55
N THR A 1154 -11.97 -42.31 -30.38
CA THR A 1154 -12.15 -41.33 -31.47
C THR A 1154 -11.11 -40.22 -31.35
N GLU A 1155 -10.60 -39.73 -32.49
CA GLU A 1155 -9.76 -38.52 -32.47
C GLU A 1155 -10.62 -37.27 -32.26
N PRO A 1156 -10.07 -36.19 -31.65
CA PRO A 1156 -10.75 -34.90 -31.61
C PRO A 1156 -11.15 -34.51 -33.05
N LEU A 1157 -12.44 -34.28 -33.30
CA LEU A 1157 -12.98 -33.94 -34.62
C LEU A 1157 -12.26 -32.75 -35.25
N VAL A 1158 -11.29 -33.04 -36.11
CA VAL A 1158 -10.68 -32.09 -37.05
C VAL A 1158 -11.04 -32.59 -38.44
N GLU A 1159 -12.25 -32.28 -38.90
CA GLU A 1159 -12.70 -32.75 -40.22
C GLU A 1159 -12.71 -31.66 -41.32
N PRO A 1160 -12.54 -32.05 -42.60
CA PRO A 1160 -12.21 -31.17 -43.74
C PRO A 1160 -13.40 -30.47 -44.40
N TRP A 1161 -14.64 -30.70 -43.96
CA TRP A 1161 -15.88 -30.06 -44.48
C TRP A 1161 -15.95 -28.52 -44.25
N MET A 1162 -14.88 -27.96 -43.67
CA MET A 1162 -14.76 -26.59 -43.18
C MET A 1162 -14.62 -25.55 -44.29
N ASP A 1163 -14.05 -25.90 -45.45
CA ASP A 1163 -13.93 -24.99 -46.60
C ASP A 1163 -15.29 -24.68 -47.24
N GLU A 1164 -16.22 -25.63 -47.22
CA GLU A 1164 -17.55 -25.46 -47.79
C GLU A 1164 -18.45 -24.59 -46.89
N LEU A 1165 -18.26 -24.66 -45.56
CA LEU A 1165 -18.95 -23.79 -44.61
C LEU A 1165 -18.34 -22.40 -44.46
N LEU A 1166 -17.03 -22.25 -44.65
CA LEU A 1166 -16.39 -20.94 -44.74
C LEU A 1166 -16.86 -20.18 -46.00
N LYS A 1167 -17.05 -20.89 -47.12
CA LYS A 1167 -17.74 -20.33 -48.30
C LYS A 1167 -19.16 -19.90 -47.96
N GLN A 1168 -19.95 -20.72 -47.27
CA GLN A 1168 -21.31 -20.36 -46.85
C GLN A 1168 -21.35 -19.23 -45.80
N ALA A 1169 -20.36 -19.12 -44.91
CA ALA A 1169 -20.25 -18.06 -43.92
C ALA A 1169 -19.77 -16.72 -44.50
N SER A 1170 -19.02 -16.73 -45.61
CA SER A 1170 -18.71 -15.52 -46.39
C SER A 1170 -19.94 -14.96 -47.10
N VAL A 1171 -20.86 -15.83 -47.56
CA VAL A 1171 -22.16 -15.45 -48.12
C VAL A 1171 -23.08 -14.84 -47.05
N LEU A 1172 -22.95 -15.27 -45.78
CA LEU A 1172 -23.69 -14.70 -44.64
C LEU A 1172 -23.23 -13.28 -44.24
N ARG A 1173 -22.08 -12.79 -44.71
CA ARG A 1173 -21.55 -11.44 -44.35
C ARG A 1173 -21.76 -10.35 -45.42
N GLN A 1174 -21.99 -10.68 -46.69
CA GLN A 1174 -22.05 -9.68 -47.76
C GLN A 1174 -23.47 -9.48 -48.29
N ARG A 1175 -24.14 -8.45 -47.74
CA ARG A 1175 -25.40 -7.82 -48.17
C ARG A 1175 -26.64 -8.76 -48.17
N GLU A 1176 -27.73 -8.27 -47.56
CA GLU A 1176 -29.08 -8.90 -47.52
C GLU A 1176 -29.31 -9.95 -46.41
N SER A 1177 -29.06 -9.60 -45.16
CA SER A 1177 -29.28 -10.44 -43.97
C SER A 1177 -30.76 -10.69 -43.58
N ILE A 1178 -31.71 -10.69 -44.54
CA ILE A 1178 -33.12 -11.06 -44.27
C ILE A 1178 -33.65 -12.05 -45.32
N ASP A 1179 -33.36 -11.88 -46.61
CA ASP A 1179 -34.01 -12.68 -47.66
C ASP A 1179 -33.38 -14.06 -47.89
N PHE A 1180 -32.06 -14.20 -47.72
CA PHE A 1180 -31.41 -15.52 -47.86
C PHE A 1180 -31.74 -16.47 -46.71
N MET A 1181 -32.13 -15.96 -45.53
CA MET A 1181 -32.57 -16.82 -44.42
C MET A 1181 -34.00 -17.33 -44.65
N GLN A 1182 -34.88 -16.56 -45.29
CA GLN A 1182 -36.28 -16.98 -45.49
C GLN A 1182 -36.43 -18.15 -46.47
N THR A 1183 -35.57 -18.24 -47.48
CA THR A 1183 -35.71 -19.22 -48.59
C THR A 1183 -35.32 -20.66 -48.20
N PRO A 1184 -34.25 -20.92 -47.42
CA PRO A 1184 -33.94 -22.23 -46.84
C PRO A 1184 -34.79 -22.54 -45.59
N LEU A 1185 -35.14 -21.55 -44.76
CA LEU A 1185 -36.03 -21.75 -43.60
C LEU A 1185 -37.44 -22.17 -43.99
N ALA A 1186 -37.93 -21.77 -45.17
CA ALA A 1186 -39.22 -22.19 -45.70
C ALA A 1186 -39.29 -23.68 -46.09
N LYS A 1187 -38.14 -24.35 -46.27
CA LYS A 1187 -38.05 -25.78 -46.60
C LYS A 1187 -37.90 -26.69 -45.37
N LEU A 1188 -37.68 -26.11 -44.18
CA LEU A 1188 -37.58 -26.85 -42.93
C LEU A 1188 -38.98 -27.06 -42.32
N PRO A 1189 -39.22 -28.17 -41.61
CA PRO A 1189 -40.46 -28.37 -40.85
C PRO A 1189 -40.74 -27.18 -39.93
N GLU A 1190 -42.01 -26.77 -39.83
CA GLU A 1190 -42.44 -25.53 -39.14
C GLU A 1190 -41.91 -25.42 -37.71
N ARG A 1191 -41.76 -26.56 -37.03
CA ARG A 1191 -41.22 -26.68 -35.67
C ARG A 1191 -39.73 -26.34 -35.58
N GLU A 1192 -38.93 -26.75 -36.57
CA GLU A 1192 -37.49 -26.44 -36.63
C GLU A 1192 -37.25 -25.00 -37.06
N ARG A 1193 -38.10 -24.50 -37.97
CA ARG A 1193 -38.10 -23.09 -38.38
C ARG A 1193 -38.36 -22.16 -37.20
N ALA A 1194 -39.33 -22.51 -36.35
CA ALA A 1194 -39.64 -21.78 -35.12
C ALA A 1194 -38.51 -21.85 -34.08
N GLU A 1195 -37.84 -23.01 -33.94
CA GLU A 1195 -36.67 -23.19 -33.06
C GLU A 1195 -35.50 -22.29 -33.47
N ILE A 1196 -35.19 -22.22 -34.77
CA ILE A 1196 -34.11 -21.37 -35.31
C ILE A 1196 -34.49 -19.89 -35.24
N LEU A 1197 -35.71 -19.51 -35.63
CA LEU A 1197 -36.20 -18.14 -35.51
C LEU A 1197 -36.17 -17.66 -34.05
N HIS A 1198 -36.48 -18.51 -33.08
CA HIS A 1198 -36.37 -18.16 -31.66
C HIS A 1198 -34.93 -17.84 -31.24
N LEU A 1199 -33.95 -18.62 -31.71
CA LEU A 1199 -32.52 -18.37 -31.45
C LEU A 1199 -32.01 -17.10 -32.16
N THR A 1200 -32.49 -16.83 -33.38
CA THR A 1200 -32.06 -15.67 -34.19
C THR A 1200 -32.71 -14.36 -33.76
N LYS A 1201 -34.01 -14.33 -33.45
CA LYS A 1201 -34.73 -13.10 -33.05
C LYS A 1201 -34.19 -12.52 -31.75
N SER A 1202 -33.64 -13.37 -30.87
CA SER A 1202 -32.98 -13.00 -29.61
C SER A 1202 -31.50 -12.62 -29.76
N PHE A 1203 -30.88 -12.84 -30.93
CA PHE A 1203 -29.50 -12.42 -31.22
C PHE A 1203 -29.46 -11.05 -31.92
N LEU A 1204 -30.57 -10.69 -32.59
CA LEU A 1204 -30.75 -9.40 -33.29
C LEU A 1204 -31.40 -8.31 -32.41
N THR A 1205 -31.95 -8.67 -31.25
CA THR A 1205 -32.37 -7.73 -30.19
C THR A 1205 -31.31 -7.73 -29.11
#